data_AF-A0AAV0G6C0-F1
#
_entry.id   AF-A0AAV0G6C0-F1
#
_cell.length_a   1.000
_cell.length_b   1.000
_cell.length_c   1.000
_cell.angle_alpha   90.00
_cell.angle_beta   90.00
_cell.angle_gamma   90.00
#
_symmetry.space_group_name_H-M   'P 1'
#
loop_
_entity.id
_entity.type
_entity.pdbx_description
1 polymer ?
#
loop_
_entity_poly.entity_id
_entity_poly.type
_entity_poly.pdbx_seq_one_letter_code
_entity_poly.pdbx_strand_id
1 'polypeptide(L)'
;MSMEGGDNHNDSENHIKNAMEFENQHGGINDKDNSGLTKESNLHYSDQFTSDSNDDFIQMVVELNFQNEYLKYQILGLKHAHSHHIPSQLNNILDHEVVSNADTREFHEKMENLEKQLLEERQTRSAAEEAVKHLQTVYLEADRKVQVLSNTLAEAQQKMEQELKDRDEKYSELDSKFTRLHKRAKQRIQDVQKEKEDIEAQFRDVNEKAESASSQLSALQQELERSRQQAQEALKTMDVERQQLRSANNKLRDNIEELRRSLAPKENALEDLQQSLVEKDQMLENMRGLLKAADEKRLASLSELSSKHQQEIENLEAQIRDALAERSKTVETISSLRATVAQKESKIAEVEAASSGEAARLRASMETVKGELLHLKSEHGKEKESWEATTQSLRTKLEVSESNCIRSEIEAAKMRSKLESELSAQSQLLNSKDAELVSAEEKVSRLESEFTSYKVRAHALLQKKDAELAATRDNEQVRALEESLKEIENELLLVCTERDKTLEELKESLAYNQKELAERDAALITAEKQIRSLESELNSALSAHQREKEMWDINLQNVEETWRLRCDALKVQKEVTLSDNMQKELHDLKLIHKKLKDEHDTFRDLADKMIEEKDEEISRLLDEIKHIRHSLSKQVTDQNSNYDTAYEKREAANTSAAEHQILILARQQAQREEELAQSQRHILALQEEIEELERENRLHSQQVSMLKDELRNMDRSQKREGVDLTYLKNVILKLLETGEVEALLPVIAMLLQFSPDEMLKCQQSYRSTTNVPVSPASDSSGTGLSLLSRFSFS
;
A
#
# COMPACT_ATOMS: atom_id res chain seq x y z
N MET A 1 -42.96 -85.97 -23.15
CA MET A 1 -43.72 -85.68 -21.93
C MET A 1 -43.23 -84.30 -21.48
N SER A 2 -43.87 -83.20 -21.86
CA SER A 2 -45.32 -82.89 -21.83
C SER A 2 -45.79 -82.78 -20.37
N MET A 3 -46.44 -81.70 -19.93
CA MET A 3 -47.02 -80.54 -20.66
C MET A 3 -46.96 -79.29 -19.73
N GLU A 4 -46.72 -78.07 -20.22
CA GLU A 4 -47.73 -77.06 -20.63
C GLU A 4 -48.52 -76.49 -19.43
N GLY A 5 -48.76 -75.17 -19.28
CA GLY A 5 -48.35 -73.98 -20.04
C GLY A 5 -48.84 -72.71 -19.33
N GLY A 6 -48.55 -71.50 -19.83
CA GLY A 6 -49.01 -70.24 -19.23
C GLY A 6 -48.23 -69.02 -19.74
N ASP A 7 -48.85 -68.22 -20.59
CA ASP A 7 -48.20 -67.25 -21.48
C ASP A 7 -48.61 -65.80 -21.16
N ASN A 8 -47.82 -64.81 -21.63
CA ASN A 8 -48.22 -63.40 -21.89
C ASN A 8 -48.63 -62.46 -20.71
N HIS A 9 -48.50 -61.12 -20.79
CA HIS A 9 -47.68 -60.20 -21.61
C HIS A 9 -47.62 -58.82 -20.89
N ASN A 10 -47.06 -57.79 -21.56
CA ASN A 10 -47.34 -56.34 -21.50
C ASN A 10 -48.45 -55.78 -20.55
N ASP A 11 -48.40 -54.51 -20.09
CA ASP A 11 -48.17 -53.33 -20.96
C ASP A 11 -47.68 -52.03 -20.26
N SER A 12 -47.58 -50.96 -21.06
CA SER A 12 -47.12 -49.59 -20.73
C SER A 12 -48.24 -48.66 -20.22
N GLU A 13 -48.04 -47.32 -20.35
CA GLU A 13 -49.07 -46.25 -20.35
C GLU A 13 -49.64 -45.78 -18.99
N ASN A 14 -50.12 -44.53 -18.81
CA ASN A 14 -49.72 -43.20 -19.32
C ASN A 14 -50.51 -42.12 -18.51
N HIS A 15 -50.48 -40.85 -18.94
CA HIS A 15 -51.34 -39.72 -18.49
C HIS A 15 -51.06 -39.13 -17.10
N ILE A 16 -51.04 -37.81 -16.87
CA ILE A 16 -51.33 -36.61 -17.71
C ILE A 16 -52.77 -36.47 -18.25
N LYS A 17 -53.64 -35.85 -17.43
CA LYS A 17 -54.55 -34.72 -17.75
C LYS A 17 -54.88 -33.99 -16.42
N ASN A 18 -54.89 -32.66 -16.24
CA ASN A 18 -55.14 -31.46 -17.06
C ASN A 18 -56.61 -30.97 -16.99
N ALA A 19 -56.81 -29.64 -17.02
CA ALA A 19 -58.09 -28.89 -16.89
C ALA A 19 -58.80 -28.94 -15.51
N MET A 20 -59.66 -27.98 -15.11
CA MET A 20 -59.78 -26.49 -15.24
C MET A 20 -61.16 -26.10 -14.62
N GLU A 21 -61.49 -24.80 -14.57
CA GLU A 21 -62.85 -24.25 -14.35
C GLU A 21 -63.45 -24.39 -12.91
N PHE A 22 -64.32 -23.50 -12.41
CA PHE A 22 -64.50 -22.04 -12.60
C PHE A 22 -65.37 -21.51 -11.44
N GLU A 23 -65.10 -20.31 -10.90
CA GLU A 23 -66.09 -19.26 -10.52
C GLU A 23 -65.32 -18.07 -9.90
N ASN A 24 -65.28 -16.84 -10.41
CA ASN A 24 -66.26 -15.81 -10.85
C ASN A 24 -66.64 -14.76 -9.79
N GLN A 25 -65.94 -13.63 -9.88
CA GLN A 25 -66.35 -12.23 -9.58
C GLN A 25 -65.18 -11.36 -10.11
N HIS A 26 -65.23 -10.69 -11.28
CA HIS A 26 -66.11 -9.58 -11.69
C HIS A 26 -66.30 -8.55 -10.56
N GLY A 27 -65.87 -7.29 -10.62
CA GLY A 27 -65.12 -6.46 -11.60
C GLY A 27 -65.26 -4.97 -11.15
N GLY A 28 -64.55 -3.93 -11.63
CA GLY A 28 -63.48 -3.75 -12.61
C GLY A 28 -63.48 -2.26 -13.07
N ILE A 29 -62.35 -1.70 -13.56
CA ILE A 29 -62.24 -0.37 -14.24
C ILE A 29 -62.40 0.84 -13.26
N ASN A 30 -61.56 1.89 -13.17
CA ASN A 30 -60.71 2.54 -14.20
C ASN A 30 -59.43 3.26 -13.65
N ASP A 31 -58.53 3.62 -14.58
CA ASP A 31 -57.48 4.66 -14.62
C ASP A 31 -57.04 5.45 -13.37
N LYS A 32 -55.71 5.57 -13.21
CA LYS A 32 -55.05 6.82 -12.80
C LYS A 32 -53.55 6.91 -13.13
N ASP A 33 -53.22 7.57 -14.24
CA ASP A 33 -51.97 8.36 -14.32
C ASP A 33 -52.06 9.54 -13.32
N ASN A 34 -50.93 9.97 -12.76
CA ASN A 34 -50.89 11.22 -11.99
C ASN A 34 -49.52 11.89 -12.01
N SER A 35 -49.29 12.75 -13.01
CA SER A 35 -48.32 13.85 -12.91
C SER A 35 -48.91 15.01 -12.09
N GLY A 36 -48.05 15.73 -11.36
CA GLY A 36 -48.40 16.87 -10.51
C GLY A 36 -47.11 17.52 -10.02
N LEU A 37 -46.79 18.80 -10.24
CA LEU A 37 -47.61 19.96 -10.62
C LEU A 37 -48.65 20.38 -9.57
N THR A 38 -48.13 21.05 -8.54
CA THR A 38 -48.67 22.30 -7.92
C THR A 38 -50.18 22.50 -7.84
N LYS A 39 -50.70 22.56 -6.61
CA LYS A 39 -51.96 23.24 -6.29
C LYS A 39 -51.82 24.08 -5.03
N GLU A 40 -52.21 25.35 -5.15
CA GLU A 40 -53.12 26.08 -4.25
C GLU A 40 -53.61 27.31 -5.07
N SER A 41 -54.88 27.34 -5.50
CA SER A 41 -56.01 27.96 -4.77
C SER A 41 -55.82 29.49 -4.70
N ASN A 42 -56.42 30.33 -5.55
CA ASN A 42 -57.86 30.54 -5.85
C ASN A 42 -57.98 31.48 -7.09
N LEU A 43 -59.12 31.72 -7.77
CA LEU A 43 -60.55 31.43 -7.57
C LEU A 43 -61.18 30.94 -8.91
N HIS A 44 -62.41 30.41 -8.85
CA HIS A 44 -63.18 29.95 -10.02
C HIS A 44 -63.92 31.13 -10.70
N TYR A 45 -63.80 31.28 -12.02
CA TYR A 45 -64.73 32.08 -12.82
C TYR A 45 -66.10 31.39 -12.87
N SER A 46 -67.20 32.08 -12.53
CA SER A 46 -68.57 31.62 -12.71
C SER A 46 -69.26 32.57 -13.69
N ASP A 47 -69.15 32.27 -14.99
CA ASP A 47 -69.79 33.05 -16.06
C ASP A 47 -71.21 32.53 -16.32
N GLN A 48 -72.17 32.98 -15.49
CA GLN A 48 -73.61 32.82 -15.71
C GLN A 48 -74.43 33.75 -14.80
N PHE A 49 -75.51 34.32 -15.35
CA PHE A 49 -76.46 35.25 -14.73
C PHE A 49 -75.90 36.61 -14.25
N THR A 50 -75.86 37.60 -15.15
CA THR A 50 -76.70 38.83 -15.08
C THR A 50 -76.53 39.72 -16.33
N SER A 51 -77.15 39.36 -17.46
CA SER A 51 -77.41 40.29 -18.57
C SER A 51 -78.76 41.01 -18.40
N ASP A 52 -79.76 40.25 -17.96
CA ASP A 52 -81.17 40.59 -18.05
C ASP A 52 -81.52 41.89 -17.31
N SER A 53 -80.87 42.17 -16.17
CA SER A 53 -81.11 43.41 -15.42
C SER A 53 -80.75 44.71 -16.16
N ASN A 54 -79.91 44.64 -17.20
CA ASN A 54 -79.54 45.80 -18.00
C ASN A 54 -80.43 45.93 -19.25
N ASP A 55 -80.80 44.79 -19.87
CA ASP A 55 -81.80 44.76 -20.95
C ASP A 55 -83.21 45.09 -20.43
N ASP A 56 -83.60 44.66 -19.22
CA ASP A 56 -84.83 45.07 -18.53
C ASP A 56 -84.85 46.59 -18.30
N PHE A 57 -83.71 47.19 -17.94
CA PHE A 57 -83.62 48.64 -17.75
C PHE A 57 -83.70 49.39 -19.07
N ILE A 58 -83.04 48.89 -20.12
CA ILE A 58 -83.15 49.44 -21.48
C ILE A 58 -84.58 49.28 -22.02
N GLN A 59 -85.22 48.13 -21.80
CA GLN A 59 -86.60 47.85 -22.19
C GLN A 59 -87.59 48.73 -21.41
N MET A 60 -87.38 48.94 -20.11
CA MET A 60 -88.15 49.90 -19.31
C MET A 60 -87.95 51.35 -19.78
N VAL A 61 -86.74 51.75 -20.17
CA VAL A 61 -86.45 53.08 -20.73
C VAL A 61 -87.08 53.25 -22.11
N VAL A 62 -87.09 52.20 -22.95
CA VAL A 62 -87.76 52.19 -24.27
C VAL A 62 -89.28 52.23 -24.11
N GLU A 63 -89.84 51.44 -23.19
CA GLU A 63 -91.26 51.45 -22.84
C GLU A 63 -91.69 52.81 -22.27
N LEU A 64 -90.92 53.41 -21.36
CA LEU A 64 -91.16 54.76 -20.86
C LEU A 64 -91.00 55.83 -21.96
N ASN A 65 -90.09 55.65 -22.92
CA ASN A 65 -90.01 56.54 -24.10
C ASN A 65 -91.23 56.36 -25.01
N PHE A 66 -91.71 55.13 -25.21
CA PHE A 66 -92.88 54.83 -26.03
C PHE A 66 -94.16 55.39 -25.37
N GLN A 67 -94.28 55.29 -24.04
CA GLN A 67 -95.34 55.92 -23.26
C GLN A 67 -95.25 57.45 -23.28
N ASN A 68 -94.03 58.04 -23.22
CA ASN A 68 -93.85 59.48 -23.36
C ASN A 68 -94.15 60.00 -24.78
N GLU A 69 -93.76 59.28 -25.84
CA GLU A 69 -94.13 59.61 -27.21
C GLU A 69 -95.64 59.39 -27.45
N TYR A 70 -96.25 58.34 -26.90
CA TYR A 70 -97.70 58.13 -26.93
C TYR A 70 -98.44 59.29 -26.23
N LEU A 71 -98.00 59.70 -25.05
CA LEU A 71 -98.54 60.87 -24.33
C LEU A 71 -98.30 62.18 -25.10
N LYS A 72 -97.13 62.38 -25.72
CA LYS A 72 -96.91 63.52 -26.63
C LYS A 72 -97.86 63.49 -27.82
N TYR A 73 -98.07 62.32 -28.45
CA TYR A 73 -98.98 62.17 -29.59
C TYR A 73 -100.44 62.39 -29.18
N GLN A 74 -100.82 61.98 -27.97
CA GLN A 74 -102.15 62.23 -27.40
C GLN A 74 -102.34 63.72 -27.07
N ILE A 75 -101.31 64.40 -26.54
CA ILE A 75 -101.31 65.85 -26.27
C ILE A 75 -101.27 66.67 -27.58
N LEU A 76 -100.54 66.23 -28.61
CA LEU A 76 -100.54 66.82 -29.96
C LEU A 76 -101.87 66.59 -30.68
N GLY A 77 -102.46 65.40 -30.57
CA GLY A 77 -103.79 65.09 -31.07
C GLY A 77 -104.87 65.96 -30.42
N LEU A 78 -104.80 66.16 -29.09
CA LEU A 78 -105.69 67.07 -28.37
C LEU A 78 -105.45 68.55 -28.76
N LYS A 79 -104.20 68.97 -29.03
CA LYS A 79 -103.89 70.31 -29.58
C LYS A 79 -104.44 70.50 -31.00
N HIS A 80 -104.41 69.47 -31.84
CA HIS A 80 -105.00 69.52 -33.19
C HIS A 80 -106.54 69.40 -33.18
N ALA A 81 -107.16 68.99 -32.07
CA ALA A 81 -108.61 68.88 -31.92
C ALA A 81 -109.32 70.18 -31.47
N HIS A 82 -108.60 71.24 -31.10
CA HIS A 82 -109.19 72.42 -30.41
C HIS A 82 -108.82 73.80 -30.99
N SER A 83 -108.41 73.90 -32.26
CA SER A 83 -108.13 75.21 -32.88
C SER A 83 -108.38 75.28 -34.39
N HIS A 84 -109.64 75.11 -34.83
CA HIS A 84 -110.28 75.92 -35.91
C HIS A 84 -111.71 75.45 -36.23
N HIS A 85 -112.72 76.02 -35.56
CA HIS A 85 -113.95 76.47 -36.25
C HIS A 85 -114.71 77.48 -35.41
N ILE A 86 -115.00 78.64 -35.99
CA ILE A 86 -116.12 79.51 -35.58
C ILE A 86 -117.24 79.27 -36.60
N PRO A 87 -118.47 78.98 -36.14
CA PRO A 87 -119.65 79.53 -36.77
C PRO A 87 -120.60 80.07 -35.67
N SER A 88 -120.79 81.38 -35.50
CA SER A 88 -121.57 82.27 -36.37
C SER A 88 -123.05 81.87 -36.53
N GLN A 89 -123.90 82.34 -35.60
CA GLN A 89 -125.07 83.20 -35.87
C GLN A 89 -125.69 83.57 -34.51
N LEU A 90 -125.90 84.85 -34.15
CA LEU A 90 -126.69 85.92 -34.79
C LEU A 90 -128.19 85.71 -34.57
N ASN A 91 -128.81 86.63 -33.80
CA ASN A 91 -130.16 87.18 -33.89
C ASN A 91 -130.69 87.56 -32.49
N ASN A 92 -131.48 88.62 -32.28
CA ASN A 92 -131.70 89.91 -32.98
C ASN A 92 -132.67 90.73 -32.08
N ILE A 93 -133.14 91.89 -32.58
CA ILE A 93 -134.38 92.60 -32.17
C ILE A 93 -134.27 93.46 -30.89
N LEU A 94 -134.87 94.67 -30.78
CA LEU A 94 -135.24 95.73 -31.76
C LEU A 94 -135.77 96.97 -30.98
N ASP A 95 -135.39 98.18 -31.41
CA ASP A 95 -136.06 99.51 -31.28
C ASP A 95 -136.66 100.06 -29.96
N HIS A 96 -136.92 101.39 -30.05
CA HIS A 96 -137.78 102.27 -29.25
C HIS A 96 -137.46 102.53 -27.76
N GLU A 97 -136.85 103.71 -27.53
CA GLU A 97 -137.53 104.91 -27.01
C GLU A 97 -138.41 104.87 -25.73
N VAL A 98 -138.35 106.00 -25.01
CA VAL A 98 -139.34 106.51 -24.04
C VAL A 98 -139.36 105.83 -22.66
N VAL A 99 -138.54 106.44 -21.77
CA VAL A 99 -138.83 106.84 -20.36
C VAL A 99 -138.12 106.10 -19.20
N SER A 100 -137.34 106.93 -18.46
CA SER A 100 -136.98 106.86 -17.03
C SER A 100 -135.89 105.90 -16.52
N ASN A 101 -134.68 106.47 -16.38
CA ASN A 101 -133.82 106.41 -15.18
C ASN A 101 -133.64 105.08 -14.42
N ALA A 102 -132.51 104.38 -14.62
CA ALA A 102 -131.47 104.15 -13.59
C ALA A 102 -130.36 103.13 -13.98
N ASP A 103 -129.42 103.47 -14.88
CA ASP A 103 -128.39 102.51 -15.36
C ASP A 103 -126.90 102.94 -15.27
N THR A 104 -126.59 104.14 -14.79
CA THR A 104 -125.18 104.64 -14.79
C THR A 104 -124.29 104.07 -13.69
N ARG A 105 -124.87 103.40 -12.68
CA ARG A 105 -124.14 102.93 -11.49
C ARG A 105 -123.48 101.56 -11.70
N GLU A 106 -124.18 100.62 -12.34
CA GLU A 106 -123.75 99.24 -12.49
C GLU A 106 -122.49 99.11 -13.38
N PHE A 107 -122.33 100.01 -14.35
CA PHE A 107 -121.11 100.10 -15.18
C PHE A 107 -119.87 100.54 -14.39
N HIS A 108 -120.00 101.44 -13.41
CA HIS A 108 -118.87 101.84 -12.56
C HIS A 108 -118.41 100.69 -11.66
N GLU A 109 -119.37 100.03 -11.00
CA GLU A 109 -119.09 98.88 -10.13
C GLU A 109 -118.46 97.69 -10.89
N LYS A 110 -118.83 97.51 -12.16
CA LYS A 110 -118.17 96.55 -13.06
C LYS A 110 -116.75 96.95 -13.45
N MET A 111 -116.46 98.23 -13.70
CA MET A 111 -115.08 98.69 -13.95
C MET A 111 -114.21 98.57 -12.70
N GLU A 112 -114.70 98.98 -11.53
CA GLU A 112 -113.93 98.95 -10.27
C GLU A 112 -113.57 97.51 -9.85
N ASN A 113 -114.49 96.55 -10.03
CA ASN A 113 -114.19 95.13 -9.84
C ASN A 113 -113.17 94.58 -10.85
N LEU A 114 -113.25 94.98 -12.13
CA LEU A 114 -112.26 94.58 -13.15
C LEU A 114 -110.88 95.17 -12.88
N GLU A 115 -110.80 96.44 -12.47
CA GLU A 115 -109.54 97.11 -12.13
C GLU A 115 -108.89 96.47 -10.88
N LYS A 116 -109.70 96.11 -9.88
CA LYS A 116 -109.25 95.32 -8.73
C LYS A 116 -108.72 93.93 -9.15
N GLN A 117 -109.46 93.20 -10.00
CA GLN A 117 -109.01 91.89 -10.51
C GLN A 117 -107.71 91.99 -11.32
N LEU A 118 -107.52 93.06 -12.09
CA LEU A 118 -106.30 93.33 -12.86
C LEU A 118 -105.13 93.71 -11.93
N LEU A 119 -105.39 94.40 -10.82
CA LEU A 119 -104.38 94.65 -9.77
C LEU A 119 -103.96 93.35 -9.06
N GLU A 120 -104.92 92.48 -8.75
CA GLU A 120 -104.68 91.15 -8.16
C GLU A 120 -103.94 90.21 -9.14
N GLU A 121 -104.25 90.24 -10.44
CA GLU A 121 -103.48 89.56 -11.50
C GLU A 121 -102.05 90.07 -11.56
N ARG A 122 -101.83 91.39 -11.57
CA ARG A 122 -100.48 91.97 -11.57
C ARG A 122 -99.67 91.59 -10.33
N GLN A 123 -100.28 91.54 -9.15
CA GLN A 123 -99.60 91.16 -7.91
C GLN A 123 -99.24 89.67 -7.90
N THR A 124 -100.19 88.79 -8.26
CA THR A 124 -99.94 87.34 -8.34
C THR A 124 -98.95 87.00 -9.45
N ARG A 125 -98.99 87.70 -10.57
CA ARG A 125 -98.00 87.63 -11.65
C ARG A 125 -96.62 88.11 -11.20
N SER A 126 -96.52 89.24 -10.49
CA SER A 126 -95.22 89.71 -9.95
C SER A 126 -94.60 88.69 -9.00
N ALA A 127 -95.42 88.11 -8.11
CA ALA A 127 -94.99 87.04 -7.21
C ALA A 127 -94.59 85.76 -7.97
N ALA A 128 -95.28 85.41 -9.05
CA ALA A 128 -94.89 84.29 -9.92
C ALA A 128 -93.58 84.56 -10.69
N GLU A 129 -93.38 85.78 -11.21
CA GLU A 129 -92.14 86.19 -11.87
C GLU A 129 -90.96 86.25 -10.89
N GLU A 130 -91.19 86.58 -9.61
CA GLU A 130 -90.20 86.46 -8.53
C GLU A 130 -89.92 85.02 -8.14
N ALA A 131 -90.94 84.17 -7.99
CA ALA A 131 -90.78 82.74 -7.73
C ALA A 131 -90.00 82.05 -8.86
N VAL A 132 -90.25 82.40 -10.13
CA VAL A 132 -89.47 81.91 -11.28
C VAL A 132 -88.01 82.37 -11.22
N LYS A 133 -87.73 83.63 -10.83
CA LYS A 133 -86.34 84.11 -10.63
C LYS A 133 -85.64 83.33 -9.51
N HIS A 134 -86.32 83.06 -8.40
CA HIS A 134 -85.79 82.24 -7.30
C HIS A 134 -85.55 80.78 -7.72
N LEU A 135 -86.45 80.18 -8.50
CA LEU A 135 -86.22 78.85 -9.07
C LEU A 135 -85.01 78.87 -10.02
N GLN A 136 -84.89 79.88 -10.89
CA GLN A 136 -83.74 80.03 -11.77
C GLN A 136 -82.41 80.17 -11.01
N THR A 137 -82.35 80.94 -9.92
CA THR A 137 -81.13 81.04 -9.11
C THR A 137 -80.80 79.73 -8.39
N VAL A 138 -81.80 79.01 -7.86
CA VAL A 138 -81.62 77.69 -7.24
C VAL A 138 -81.18 76.64 -8.26
N TYR A 139 -81.74 76.61 -9.47
CA TYR A 139 -81.26 75.75 -10.57
C TYR A 139 -79.81 76.09 -10.95
N LEU A 140 -79.47 77.37 -11.14
CA LEU A 140 -78.10 77.78 -11.43
C LEU A 140 -77.12 77.53 -10.27
N GLU A 141 -77.58 77.38 -9.03
CA GLU A 141 -76.75 76.94 -7.90
C GLU A 141 -76.61 75.41 -7.88
N ALA A 142 -77.67 74.68 -8.20
CA ALA A 142 -77.66 73.22 -8.35
C ALA A 142 -76.75 72.78 -9.50
N ASP A 143 -76.84 73.40 -10.69
CA ASP A 143 -75.98 73.12 -11.84
C ASP A 143 -74.49 73.35 -11.51
N ARG A 144 -74.17 74.43 -10.78
CA ARG A 144 -72.80 74.67 -10.30
C ARG A 144 -72.34 73.60 -9.32
N LYS A 145 -73.21 73.13 -8.41
CA LYS A 145 -72.89 72.02 -7.50
C LYS A 145 -72.70 70.71 -8.26
N VAL A 146 -73.50 70.42 -9.28
CA VAL A 146 -73.33 69.25 -10.16
C VAL A 146 -72.02 69.33 -10.94
N GLN A 147 -71.66 70.50 -11.49
CA GLN A 147 -70.37 70.70 -12.17
C GLN A 147 -69.18 70.52 -11.22
N VAL A 148 -69.23 71.11 -10.01
CA VAL A 148 -68.18 70.92 -8.99
C VAL A 148 -68.06 69.45 -8.59
N LEU A 149 -69.17 68.76 -8.31
CA LEU A 149 -69.18 67.35 -7.95
C LEU A 149 -68.64 66.48 -9.10
N SER A 150 -69.05 66.74 -10.34
CA SER A 150 -68.55 66.05 -11.55
C SER A 150 -67.05 66.25 -11.73
N ASN A 151 -66.52 67.44 -11.48
CA ASN A 151 -65.09 67.71 -11.55
C ASN A 151 -64.34 66.97 -10.43
N THR A 152 -64.83 66.99 -9.19
CA THR A 152 -64.20 66.24 -8.09
C THR A 152 -64.27 64.72 -8.29
N LEU A 153 -65.31 64.21 -8.97
CA LEU A 153 -65.42 62.81 -9.34
C LEU A 153 -64.40 62.44 -10.44
N ALA A 154 -64.26 63.28 -11.48
CA ALA A 154 -63.27 63.08 -12.52
C ALA A 154 -61.82 63.14 -11.97
N GLU A 155 -61.52 64.08 -11.07
CA GLU A 155 -60.25 64.12 -10.36
C GLU A 155 -60.00 62.87 -9.50
N ALA A 156 -61.03 62.34 -8.82
CA ALA A 156 -60.91 61.12 -8.03
C ALA A 156 -60.69 59.88 -8.91
N GLN A 157 -61.38 59.80 -10.05
CA GLN A 157 -61.19 58.76 -11.07
C GLN A 157 -59.76 58.81 -11.64
N GLN A 158 -59.28 59.98 -12.05
CA GLN A 158 -57.92 60.14 -12.58
C GLN A 158 -56.84 59.79 -11.54
N LYS A 159 -57.04 60.19 -10.27
CA LYS A 159 -56.14 59.80 -9.17
C LYS A 159 -56.13 58.28 -8.97
N MET A 160 -57.30 57.63 -9.00
CA MET A 160 -57.42 56.18 -8.89
C MET A 160 -56.78 55.43 -10.07
N GLU A 161 -56.97 55.91 -11.30
CA GLU A 161 -56.38 55.33 -12.52
C GLU A 161 -54.85 55.45 -12.51
N GLN A 162 -54.31 56.61 -12.13
CA GLN A 162 -52.87 56.76 -11.92
C GLN A 162 -52.37 55.86 -10.79
N GLU A 163 -53.11 55.74 -9.68
CA GLU A 163 -52.77 54.85 -8.56
C GLU A 163 -52.78 53.35 -8.94
N LEU A 164 -53.65 52.93 -9.86
CA LEU A 164 -53.67 51.57 -10.41
C LEU A 164 -52.45 51.34 -11.31
N LYS A 165 -52.21 52.24 -12.26
CA LYS A 165 -51.01 52.20 -13.12
C LYS A 165 -49.71 52.17 -12.31
N ASP A 166 -49.62 53.00 -11.26
CA ASP A 166 -48.52 53.02 -10.31
C ASP A 166 -48.31 51.68 -9.60
N ARG A 167 -49.35 50.88 -9.39
CA ARG A 167 -49.25 49.53 -8.83
C ARG A 167 -48.84 48.52 -9.90
N ASP A 168 -49.41 48.59 -11.10
CA ASP A 168 -49.08 47.69 -12.21
C ASP A 168 -47.62 47.82 -12.67
N GLU A 169 -47.08 49.05 -12.73
CA GLU A 169 -45.66 49.29 -12.99
C GLU A 169 -44.77 48.69 -11.88
N LYS A 170 -45.17 48.83 -10.60
CA LYS A 170 -44.47 48.21 -9.46
C LYS A 170 -44.55 46.68 -9.48
N TYR A 171 -45.67 46.09 -9.89
CA TYR A 171 -45.81 44.64 -10.06
C TYR A 171 -44.97 44.12 -11.24
N SER A 172 -44.92 44.84 -12.37
CA SER A 172 -44.07 44.51 -13.52
C SER A 172 -42.58 44.59 -13.19
N GLU A 173 -42.16 45.60 -12.41
CA GLU A 173 -40.82 45.66 -11.83
C GLU A 173 -40.52 44.49 -10.91
N LEU A 174 -41.48 44.09 -10.07
CA LEU A 174 -41.31 43.02 -9.09
C LEU A 174 -41.22 41.64 -9.75
N ASP A 175 -42.07 41.35 -10.74
CA ASP A 175 -41.97 40.14 -11.56
C ASP A 175 -40.66 40.12 -12.36
N SER A 176 -40.23 41.25 -12.92
CA SER A 176 -38.92 41.38 -13.57
C SER A 176 -37.75 41.07 -12.61
N LYS A 177 -37.87 41.43 -11.33
CA LYS A 177 -36.88 41.11 -10.28
C LYS A 177 -36.94 39.63 -9.90
N PHE A 178 -38.13 39.05 -9.71
CA PHE A 178 -38.32 37.62 -9.44
C PHE A 178 -37.82 36.74 -10.60
N THR A 179 -38.13 37.09 -11.85
CA THR A 179 -37.65 36.39 -13.05
C THR A 179 -36.11 36.41 -13.14
N ARG A 180 -35.46 37.53 -12.80
CA ARG A 180 -33.98 37.60 -12.72
C ARG A 180 -33.41 36.75 -11.59
N LEU A 181 -34.06 36.76 -10.42
CA LEU A 181 -33.67 35.95 -9.26
C LEU A 181 -33.82 34.45 -9.56
N HIS A 182 -34.95 34.02 -10.13
CA HIS A 182 -35.21 32.65 -10.54
C HIS A 182 -34.19 32.18 -11.59
N LYS A 183 -33.86 33.00 -12.60
CA LYS A 183 -32.79 32.68 -13.57
C LYS A 183 -31.42 32.51 -12.89
N ARG A 184 -31.06 33.38 -11.95
CA ARG A 184 -29.80 33.25 -11.18
C ARG A 184 -29.79 32.00 -10.28
N ALA A 185 -30.90 31.70 -9.62
CA ALA A 185 -31.03 30.50 -8.79
C ALA A 185 -30.92 29.22 -9.64
N LYS A 186 -31.60 29.18 -10.79
CA LYS A 186 -31.50 28.06 -11.74
C LYS A 186 -30.07 27.89 -12.26
N GLN A 187 -29.38 28.98 -12.61
CA GLN A 187 -27.97 28.91 -13.00
C GLN A 187 -27.10 28.35 -11.87
N ARG A 188 -27.20 28.88 -10.65
CA ARG A 188 -26.38 28.38 -9.53
C ARG A 188 -26.67 26.92 -9.17
N ILE A 189 -27.91 26.46 -9.34
CA ILE A 189 -28.26 25.04 -9.21
C ILE A 189 -27.55 24.21 -10.29
N GLN A 190 -27.51 24.66 -11.55
CA GLN A 190 -26.78 23.99 -12.63
C GLN A 190 -25.25 24.01 -12.42
N ASP A 191 -24.71 25.12 -11.92
CA ASP A 191 -23.29 25.22 -11.58
C ASP A 191 -22.92 24.22 -10.47
N VAL A 192 -23.69 24.16 -9.39
CA VAL A 192 -23.48 23.23 -8.26
C VAL A 192 -23.71 21.76 -8.68
N GLN A 193 -24.67 21.51 -9.57
CA GLN A 193 -24.91 20.19 -10.16
C GLN A 193 -23.67 19.72 -10.93
N LYS A 194 -23.05 20.60 -11.72
CA LYS A 194 -21.79 20.31 -12.43
C LYS A 194 -20.60 20.17 -11.49
N GLU A 195 -20.44 21.07 -10.51
CA GLU A 195 -19.42 20.98 -9.45
C GLU A 195 -19.48 19.60 -8.77
N LYS A 196 -20.69 19.10 -8.47
CA LYS A 196 -20.92 17.74 -7.95
C LYS A 196 -20.54 16.65 -8.95
N GLU A 197 -20.96 16.73 -10.21
CA GLU A 197 -20.66 15.72 -11.24
C GLU A 197 -19.14 15.60 -11.53
N ASP A 198 -18.43 16.74 -11.54
CA ASP A 198 -16.96 16.81 -11.67
C ASP A 198 -16.26 16.19 -10.43
N ILE A 199 -16.77 16.42 -9.21
CA ILE A 199 -16.25 15.80 -7.97
C ILE A 199 -16.53 14.30 -7.93
N GLU A 200 -17.72 13.85 -8.33
CA GLU A 200 -18.04 12.42 -8.41
C GLU A 200 -17.17 11.69 -9.45
N ALA A 201 -16.76 12.36 -10.53
CA ALA A 201 -15.80 11.82 -11.49
C ALA A 201 -14.40 11.65 -10.87
N GLN A 202 -13.92 12.63 -10.12
CA GLN A 202 -12.64 12.55 -9.38
C GLN A 202 -12.68 11.45 -8.31
N PHE A 203 -13.80 11.29 -7.60
CA PHE A 203 -13.96 10.23 -6.59
C PHE A 203 -13.90 8.83 -7.21
N ARG A 204 -14.50 8.63 -8.40
CA ARG A 204 -14.40 7.36 -9.15
C ARG A 204 -12.95 7.07 -9.58
N ASP A 205 -12.25 8.04 -10.17
CA ASP A 205 -10.84 7.90 -10.57
C ASP A 205 -9.91 7.58 -9.38
N VAL A 206 -10.14 8.21 -8.22
CA VAL A 206 -9.40 7.90 -6.97
C VAL A 206 -9.74 6.50 -6.46
N ASN A 207 -11.00 6.06 -6.53
CA ASN A 207 -11.42 4.72 -6.13
C ASN A 207 -10.81 3.63 -7.04
N GLU A 208 -10.88 3.80 -8.36
CA GLU A 208 -10.26 2.89 -9.34
C GLU A 208 -8.75 2.76 -9.12
N LYS A 209 -8.07 3.85 -8.76
CA LYS A 209 -6.64 3.85 -8.38
C LYS A 209 -6.39 3.16 -7.04
N ALA A 210 -7.26 3.32 -6.05
CA ALA A 210 -7.16 2.64 -4.76
C ALA A 210 -7.37 1.12 -4.89
N GLU A 211 -8.37 0.69 -5.67
CA GLU A 211 -8.60 -0.72 -6.01
C GLU A 211 -7.42 -1.31 -6.79
N SER A 212 -6.90 -0.57 -7.78
CA SER A 212 -5.71 -0.96 -8.53
C SER A 212 -4.49 -1.15 -7.61
N ALA A 213 -4.22 -0.20 -6.72
CA ALA A 213 -3.12 -0.29 -5.75
C ALA A 213 -3.32 -1.44 -4.75
N SER A 214 -4.55 -1.69 -4.30
CA SER A 214 -4.89 -2.82 -3.44
C SER A 214 -4.64 -4.17 -4.15
N SER A 215 -4.98 -4.28 -5.43
CA SER A 215 -4.71 -5.48 -6.24
C SER A 215 -3.20 -5.73 -6.41
N GLN A 216 -2.42 -4.67 -6.63
CA GLN A 216 -0.96 -4.75 -6.73
C GLN A 216 -0.32 -5.16 -5.40
N LEU A 217 -0.77 -4.59 -4.27
CA LEU A 217 -0.31 -4.96 -2.94
C LEU A 217 -0.64 -6.42 -2.63
N SER A 218 -1.84 -6.89 -2.97
CA SER A 218 -2.22 -8.30 -2.81
C SER A 218 -1.38 -9.25 -3.69
N ALA A 219 -0.99 -8.82 -4.89
CA ALA A 219 -0.10 -9.60 -5.76
C ALA A 219 1.32 -9.70 -5.18
N LEU A 220 1.90 -8.57 -4.78
CA LEU A 220 3.23 -8.51 -4.15
C LEU A 220 3.27 -9.30 -2.83
N GLN A 221 2.21 -9.25 -2.03
CA GLN A 221 2.09 -10.06 -0.80
C GLN A 221 2.05 -11.56 -1.11
N GLN A 222 1.41 -11.97 -2.20
CA GLN A 222 1.38 -13.36 -2.65
C GLN A 222 2.73 -13.83 -3.21
N GLU A 223 3.49 -12.96 -3.88
CA GLU A 223 4.86 -13.24 -4.33
C GLU A 223 5.85 -13.34 -3.16
N LEU A 224 5.73 -12.46 -2.17
CA LEU A 224 6.52 -12.50 -0.94
C LEU A 224 6.31 -13.82 -0.18
N GLU A 225 5.06 -14.26 -0.02
CA GLU A 225 4.76 -15.52 0.66
C GLU A 225 5.22 -16.74 -0.15
N ARG A 226 5.15 -16.72 -1.51
CA ARG A 226 5.79 -17.75 -2.36
C ARG A 226 7.31 -17.81 -2.17
N SER A 227 7.98 -16.66 -2.16
CA SER A 227 9.43 -16.59 -1.96
C SER A 227 9.84 -17.11 -0.57
N ARG A 228 9.08 -16.74 0.46
CA ARG A 228 9.20 -17.24 1.84
C ARG A 228 9.00 -18.75 1.94
N GLN A 229 8.02 -19.32 1.22
CA GLN A 229 7.81 -20.77 1.16
C GLN A 229 8.97 -21.48 0.47
N GLN A 230 9.44 -20.99 -0.68
CA GLN A 230 10.61 -21.53 -1.38
C GLN A 230 11.88 -21.50 -0.50
N ALA A 231 12.10 -20.41 0.24
CA ALA A 231 13.21 -20.30 1.19
C ALA A 231 13.07 -21.31 2.36
N GLN A 232 11.84 -21.53 2.85
CA GLN A 232 11.60 -22.53 3.90
C GLN A 232 11.78 -23.98 3.38
N GLU A 233 11.46 -24.25 2.11
CA GLU A 233 11.72 -25.54 1.46
C GLU A 233 13.22 -25.78 1.24
N ALA A 234 13.95 -24.77 0.78
CA ALA A 234 15.42 -24.83 0.65
C ALA A 234 16.12 -25.06 2.00
N LEU A 235 15.62 -24.46 3.09
CA LEU A 235 16.13 -24.75 4.44
C LEU A 235 15.85 -26.22 4.86
N LYS A 236 14.66 -26.75 4.56
CA LYS A 236 14.32 -28.16 4.83
C LYS A 236 15.21 -29.12 4.05
N THR A 237 15.49 -28.87 2.76
CA THR A 237 16.39 -29.73 1.97
C THR A 237 17.82 -29.65 2.49
N MET A 238 18.34 -28.45 2.80
CA MET A 238 19.67 -28.29 3.40
C MET A 238 19.82 -29.01 4.74
N ASP A 239 18.83 -28.97 5.64
CA ASP A 239 18.92 -29.71 6.91
C ASP A 239 18.81 -31.24 6.72
N VAL A 240 18.05 -31.72 5.74
CA VAL A 240 18.02 -33.14 5.35
C VAL A 240 19.39 -33.57 4.79
N GLU A 241 19.99 -32.81 3.87
CA GLU A 241 21.35 -33.06 3.37
C GLU A 241 22.38 -33.06 4.50
N ARG A 242 22.28 -32.09 5.41
CA ARG A 242 23.16 -31.98 6.59
C ARG A 242 23.01 -33.18 7.54
N GLN A 243 21.80 -33.72 7.70
CA GLN A 243 21.56 -34.94 8.46
C GLN A 243 22.10 -36.18 7.73
N GLN A 244 21.94 -36.28 6.41
CA GLN A 244 22.53 -37.34 5.59
C GLN A 244 24.07 -37.31 5.68
N LEU A 245 24.70 -36.15 5.50
CA LEU A 245 26.14 -35.96 5.62
C LEU A 245 26.67 -36.30 7.03
N ARG A 246 25.93 -35.96 8.09
CA ARG A 246 26.25 -36.42 9.46
C ARG A 246 26.19 -37.94 9.57
N SER A 247 25.15 -38.57 9.04
CA SER A 247 25.02 -40.04 9.06
C SER A 247 26.13 -40.76 8.26
N ALA A 248 26.56 -40.17 7.15
CA ALA A 248 27.65 -40.68 6.32
C ALA A 248 29.01 -40.52 7.01
N ASN A 249 29.29 -39.37 7.62
CA ASN A 249 30.51 -39.15 8.39
C ASN A 249 30.60 -40.09 9.60
N ASN A 250 29.49 -40.34 10.30
CA ASN A 250 29.46 -41.31 11.40
C ASN A 250 29.81 -42.72 10.89
N LYS A 251 29.14 -43.21 9.84
CA LYS A 251 29.46 -44.52 9.22
C LYS A 251 30.92 -44.63 8.75
N LEU A 252 31.47 -43.57 8.15
CA LEU A 252 32.88 -43.54 7.75
C LEU A 252 33.83 -43.60 8.95
N ARG A 253 33.49 -42.93 10.05
CA ARG A 253 34.23 -43.01 11.32
C ARG A 253 34.15 -44.41 11.92
N ASP A 254 32.96 -45.00 11.98
CA ASP A 254 32.74 -46.35 12.49
C ASP A 254 33.57 -47.38 11.71
N ASN A 255 33.56 -47.28 10.37
CA ASN A 255 34.40 -48.09 9.47
C ASN A 255 35.91 -47.87 9.71
N ILE A 256 36.37 -46.63 9.91
CA ILE A 256 37.78 -46.33 10.22
C ILE A 256 38.19 -46.94 11.57
N GLU A 257 37.31 -46.89 12.57
CA GLU A 257 37.56 -47.49 13.87
C GLU A 257 37.50 -49.03 13.81
N GLU A 258 36.62 -49.64 13.00
CA GLU A 258 36.62 -51.08 12.72
C GLU A 258 37.91 -51.52 12.00
N LEU A 259 38.34 -50.79 10.96
CA LEU A 259 39.60 -51.05 10.27
C LEU A 259 40.79 -51.00 11.23
N ARG A 260 40.85 -50.00 12.12
CA ARG A 260 41.87 -49.92 13.20
C ARG A 260 41.80 -51.12 14.15
N ARG A 261 40.61 -51.51 14.62
CA ARG A 261 40.42 -52.72 15.45
C ARG A 261 40.88 -54.00 14.72
N SER A 262 40.75 -54.06 13.39
CA SER A 262 41.20 -55.19 12.55
C SER A 262 42.70 -55.19 12.22
N LEU A 263 43.37 -54.03 12.34
CA LEU A 263 44.78 -53.84 12.03
C LEU A 263 45.66 -54.12 13.25
N ALA A 264 45.29 -53.59 14.42
CA ALA A 264 46.02 -53.76 15.68
C ALA A 264 46.46 -55.21 15.98
N PRO A 265 45.63 -56.26 15.88
CA PRO A 265 46.08 -57.64 16.13
C PRO A 265 47.09 -58.16 15.08
N LYS A 266 47.13 -57.57 13.88
CA LYS A 266 48.15 -57.89 12.85
C LYS A 266 49.45 -57.14 13.10
N GLU A 267 49.38 -55.92 13.61
CA GLU A 267 50.54 -55.13 14.05
C GLU A 267 51.22 -55.84 15.24
N ASN A 268 50.46 -56.20 16.27
CA ASN A 268 50.96 -57.01 17.39
C ASN A 268 51.58 -58.34 16.92
N ALA A 269 50.91 -59.08 16.02
CA ALA A 269 51.45 -60.33 15.49
C ALA A 269 52.71 -60.16 14.62
N LEU A 270 52.92 -58.98 14.01
CA LEU A 270 54.16 -58.63 13.32
C LEU A 270 55.28 -58.29 14.33
N GLU A 271 54.97 -57.61 15.43
CA GLU A 271 55.92 -57.36 16.53
C GLU A 271 56.35 -58.69 17.19
N ASP A 272 55.41 -59.59 17.50
CA ASP A 272 55.69 -60.95 18.00
C ASP A 272 56.60 -61.75 17.04
N LEU A 273 56.34 -61.66 15.72
CA LEU A 273 57.15 -62.33 14.71
C LEU A 273 58.55 -61.70 14.55
N GLN A 274 58.68 -60.37 14.68
CA GLN A 274 59.98 -59.68 14.69
C GLN A 274 60.80 -60.06 15.91
N GLN A 275 60.19 -60.05 17.11
CA GLN A 275 60.83 -60.49 18.35
C GLN A 275 61.29 -61.96 18.23
N SER A 276 60.42 -62.84 17.74
CA SER A 276 60.76 -64.26 17.53
C SER A 276 61.80 -64.47 16.41
N LEU A 277 61.99 -63.52 15.49
CA LEU A 277 63.09 -63.55 14.51
C LEU A 277 64.42 -63.20 15.17
N VAL A 278 64.47 -62.10 15.93
CA VAL A 278 65.66 -61.65 16.69
C VAL A 278 66.16 -62.74 17.65
N GLU A 279 65.25 -63.43 18.33
CA GLU A 279 65.58 -64.57 19.20
C GLU A 279 66.22 -65.74 18.43
N LYS A 280 65.76 -66.02 17.20
CA LYS A 280 66.35 -67.07 16.34
C LYS A 280 67.71 -66.66 15.80
N ASP A 281 67.89 -65.40 15.39
CA ASP A 281 69.18 -64.90 14.93
C ASP A 281 70.23 -64.93 16.06
N GLN A 282 69.84 -64.56 17.29
CA GLN A 282 70.71 -64.70 18.46
C GLN A 282 71.04 -66.18 18.77
N MET A 283 70.09 -67.11 18.59
CA MET A 283 70.33 -68.55 18.74
C MET A 283 71.27 -69.09 17.64
N LEU A 284 71.12 -68.63 16.40
CA LEU A 284 72.01 -69.00 15.28
C LEU A 284 73.43 -68.49 15.51
N GLU A 285 73.62 -67.27 16.03
CA GLU A 285 74.93 -66.74 16.35
C GLU A 285 75.59 -67.49 17.52
N ASN A 286 74.80 -67.84 18.54
CA ASN A 286 75.27 -68.73 19.61
C ASN A 286 75.73 -70.10 19.08
N MET A 287 74.99 -70.70 18.13
CA MET A 287 75.39 -71.96 17.49
C MET A 287 76.63 -71.81 16.59
N ARG A 288 76.79 -70.69 15.87
CA ARG A 288 78.01 -70.38 15.11
C ARG A 288 79.22 -70.29 16.03
N GLY A 289 79.09 -69.63 17.18
CA GLY A 289 80.13 -69.57 18.22
C GLY A 289 80.53 -70.95 18.74
N LEU A 290 79.55 -71.82 19.04
CA LEU A 290 79.81 -73.20 19.47
C LEU A 290 80.48 -74.05 18.38
N LEU A 291 80.05 -73.94 17.12
CA LEU A 291 80.66 -74.65 15.99
C LEU A 291 82.11 -74.20 15.77
N LYS A 292 82.37 -72.89 15.79
CA LYS A 292 83.72 -72.32 15.67
C LYS A 292 84.65 -72.84 16.77
N ALA A 293 84.18 -72.85 18.02
CA ALA A 293 84.93 -73.40 19.16
C ALA A 293 85.13 -74.93 19.09
N ALA A 294 84.24 -75.68 18.41
CA ALA A 294 84.39 -77.11 18.16
C ALA A 294 85.42 -77.39 17.06
N ASP A 295 85.40 -76.63 15.96
CA ASP A 295 86.39 -76.74 14.89
C ASP A 295 87.79 -76.32 15.35
N GLU A 296 87.92 -75.27 16.17
CA GLU A 296 89.19 -74.89 16.79
C GLU A 296 89.79 -76.02 17.65
N LYS A 297 88.97 -76.69 18.46
CA LYS A 297 89.38 -77.89 19.22
C LYS A 297 89.75 -79.05 18.30
N ARG A 298 88.98 -79.28 17.23
CA ARG A 298 89.25 -80.34 16.24
C ARG A 298 90.60 -80.10 15.55
N LEU A 299 90.85 -78.88 15.08
CA LEU A 299 92.12 -78.49 14.45
C LEU A 299 93.30 -78.62 15.43
N ALA A 300 93.15 -78.23 16.68
CA ALA A 300 94.16 -78.45 17.71
C ALA A 300 94.47 -79.95 17.90
N SER A 301 93.44 -80.79 18.03
CA SER A 301 93.60 -82.25 18.17
C SER A 301 94.21 -82.92 16.94
N LEU A 302 93.92 -82.43 15.73
CA LEU A 302 94.54 -82.90 14.50
C LEU A 302 96.01 -82.48 14.41
N SER A 303 96.37 -81.27 14.85
CA SER A 303 97.76 -80.83 14.94
C SER A 303 98.55 -81.66 15.95
N GLU A 304 97.95 -81.98 17.10
CA GLU A 304 98.57 -82.84 18.12
C GLU A 304 98.77 -84.27 17.59
N LEU A 305 97.75 -84.85 16.92
CA LEU A 305 97.83 -86.18 16.32
C LEU A 305 98.85 -86.25 15.18
N SER A 306 98.90 -85.22 14.32
CA SER A 306 99.90 -85.09 13.26
C SER A 306 101.33 -85.06 13.84
N SER A 307 101.54 -84.30 14.92
CA SER A 307 102.84 -84.27 15.62
C SER A 307 103.23 -85.62 16.20
N LYS A 308 102.27 -86.43 16.68
CA LYS A 308 102.53 -87.80 17.19
C LYS A 308 102.87 -88.75 16.06
N HIS A 309 102.10 -88.77 14.98
CA HIS A 309 102.40 -89.62 13.81
C HIS A 309 103.76 -89.28 13.19
N GLN A 310 104.13 -87.99 13.12
CA GLN A 310 105.47 -87.58 12.64
C GLN A 310 106.58 -88.15 13.52
N GLN A 311 106.42 -88.09 14.85
CA GLN A 311 107.37 -88.67 15.80
C GLN A 311 107.41 -90.21 15.73
N GLU A 312 106.27 -90.88 15.47
CA GLU A 312 106.22 -92.33 15.24
C GLU A 312 106.91 -92.75 13.94
N ILE A 313 106.77 -91.97 12.85
CA ILE A 313 107.49 -92.18 11.59
C ILE A 313 109.00 -92.08 11.82
N GLU A 314 109.48 -91.04 12.48
CA GLU A 314 110.91 -90.86 12.80
C GLU A 314 111.48 -92.03 13.63
N ASN A 315 110.69 -92.55 14.58
CA ASN A 315 111.04 -93.74 15.37
C ASN A 315 111.06 -95.03 14.54
N LEU A 316 110.10 -95.23 13.62
CA LEU A 316 110.06 -96.39 12.72
C LEU A 316 111.17 -96.34 11.67
N GLU A 317 111.50 -95.16 11.14
CA GLU A 317 112.65 -94.97 10.25
C GLU A 317 113.98 -95.25 10.95
N ALA A 318 114.10 -95.05 12.27
CA ALA A 318 115.23 -95.55 13.04
C ALA A 318 115.25 -97.08 13.10
N GLN A 319 114.15 -97.71 13.52
CA GLN A 319 114.06 -99.18 13.62
C GLN A 319 114.29 -99.90 12.28
N ILE A 320 113.85 -99.33 11.16
CA ILE A 320 114.08 -99.89 9.83
C ILE A 320 115.57 -99.83 9.43
N ARG A 321 116.29 -98.77 9.80
CA ARG A 321 117.75 -98.70 9.57
C ARG A 321 118.49 -99.80 10.34
N ASP A 322 118.14 -100.02 11.60
CA ASP A 322 118.73 -101.08 12.44
C ASP A 322 118.38 -102.48 11.90
N ALA A 323 117.10 -102.71 11.56
CA ALA A 323 116.63 -103.99 11.01
C ALA A 323 117.26 -104.33 9.65
N LEU A 324 117.57 -103.33 8.81
CA LEU A 324 118.33 -103.54 7.56
C LEU A 324 119.78 -103.95 7.82
N ALA A 325 120.41 -103.42 8.88
CA ALA A 325 121.77 -103.77 9.29
C ALA A 325 121.87 -105.17 9.92
N GLU A 326 120.81 -105.69 10.56
CA GLU A 326 120.74 -107.11 10.96
C GLU A 326 120.38 -108.02 9.77
N ARG A 327 119.47 -107.59 8.89
CA ARG A 327 119.03 -108.39 7.73
C ARG A 327 120.19 -108.77 6.82
N SER A 328 121.16 -107.88 6.56
CA SER A 328 122.35 -108.19 5.75
C SER A 328 123.10 -109.42 6.31
N LYS A 329 123.37 -109.45 7.61
CA LYS A 329 124.00 -110.58 8.31
C LYS A 329 123.17 -111.88 8.15
N THR A 330 121.85 -111.80 8.23
CA THR A 330 120.99 -112.99 8.07
C THR A 330 120.99 -113.56 6.64
N VAL A 331 121.16 -112.73 5.60
CA VAL A 331 121.23 -113.18 4.20
C VAL A 331 122.48 -114.04 3.94
N GLU A 332 123.59 -113.72 4.60
CA GLU A 332 124.82 -114.53 4.58
C GLU A 332 124.54 -115.93 5.19
N THR A 333 123.82 -116.00 6.31
CA THR A 333 123.50 -117.28 6.98
C THR A 333 122.49 -118.14 6.19
N ILE A 334 121.41 -117.55 5.66
CA ILE A 334 120.33 -118.28 4.95
C ILE A 334 120.86 -118.99 3.70
N SER A 335 121.91 -118.47 3.07
CA SER A 335 122.56 -119.06 1.91
C SER A 335 123.13 -120.46 2.19
N SER A 336 123.48 -120.78 3.45
CA SER A 336 123.96 -122.11 3.85
C SER A 336 122.85 -123.17 3.97
N LEU A 337 121.64 -122.78 4.39
CA LEU A 337 120.58 -123.72 4.75
C LEU A 337 119.78 -124.26 3.54
N ARG A 338 119.76 -123.51 2.43
CA ARG A 338 118.99 -123.87 1.22
C ARG A 338 119.36 -125.21 0.58
N ALA A 339 120.54 -125.76 0.88
CA ALA A 339 120.96 -127.08 0.42
C ALA A 339 120.12 -128.26 0.99
N THR A 340 119.37 -128.04 2.08
CA THR A 340 118.75 -129.13 2.87
C THR A 340 117.28 -129.42 2.53
N VAL A 341 116.54 -128.46 1.97
CA VAL A 341 115.07 -128.54 1.86
C VAL A 341 114.60 -129.48 0.74
N ALA A 342 115.37 -129.60 -0.35
CA ALA A 342 115.03 -130.37 -1.55
C ALA A 342 114.80 -131.89 -1.32
N GLN A 343 115.07 -132.40 -0.12
CA GLN A 343 114.97 -133.84 0.22
C GLN A 343 113.58 -134.29 0.69
N LYS A 344 112.61 -133.38 0.92
CA LYS A 344 111.42 -133.67 1.75
C LYS A 344 110.05 -133.71 1.06
N GLU A 345 109.87 -133.13 -0.12
CA GLU A 345 108.53 -132.82 -0.65
C GLU A 345 107.85 -133.98 -1.44
N SER A 346 108.56 -135.09 -1.66
CA SER A 346 108.18 -136.18 -2.58
C SER A 346 107.11 -137.17 -2.07
N LYS A 347 106.25 -136.81 -1.11
CA LYS A 347 105.43 -137.81 -0.38
C LYS A 347 104.02 -137.43 0.06
N ILE A 348 103.40 -136.43 -0.56
CA ILE A 348 102.00 -136.05 -0.27
C ILE A 348 101.18 -136.05 -1.58
N ALA A 349 100.55 -137.19 -1.83
CA ALA A 349 99.52 -137.42 -2.84
C ALA A 349 98.47 -138.39 -2.24
N GLU A 350 97.57 -138.93 -3.08
CA GLU A 350 96.85 -140.21 -2.88
C GLU A 350 95.60 -140.32 -1.95
N VAL A 351 95.02 -139.25 -1.37
CA VAL A 351 93.66 -139.33 -0.76
C VAL A 351 92.87 -138.04 -1.07
N GLU A 352 91.91 -137.94 -2.01
CA GLU A 352 90.72 -138.74 -2.42
C GLU A 352 89.39 -138.20 -1.85
N ALA A 353 88.26 -138.41 -2.56
CA ALA A 353 86.99 -137.75 -2.26
C ALA A 353 85.70 -138.52 -2.70
N ALA A 354 84.67 -138.43 -1.84
CA ALA A 354 83.22 -138.46 -2.11
C ALA A 354 82.49 -139.78 -2.47
N SER A 355 81.14 -139.68 -2.49
CA SER A 355 80.10 -140.71 -2.85
C SER A 355 79.75 -141.75 -1.76
N SER A 356 78.57 -142.41 -1.72
CA SER A 356 77.19 -142.14 -2.21
C SER A 356 76.22 -143.17 -1.56
N GLY A 357 74.87 -143.05 -1.69
CA GLY A 357 73.93 -143.98 -1.03
C GLY A 357 72.43 -143.86 -1.32
N GLU A 358 72.00 -143.83 -2.59
CA GLU A 358 70.57 -143.80 -2.98
C GLU A 358 70.19 -145.01 -3.85
N ALA A 359 69.33 -145.93 -3.34
CA ALA A 359 68.90 -147.12 -4.11
C ALA A 359 67.59 -147.83 -3.68
N ALA A 360 67.12 -147.66 -2.44
CA ALA A 360 66.26 -148.68 -1.80
C ALA A 360 64.74 -148.60 -2.05
N ARG A 361 64.18 -147.47 -2.54
CA ARG A 361 62.74 -147.16 -2.34
C ARG A 361 61.78 -147.61 -3.45
N LEU A 362 62.25 -147.97 -4.65
CA LEU A 362 61.40 -148.16 -5.84
C LEU A 362 60.58 -149.46 -5.91
N ARG A 363 60.51 -150.26 -4.85
CA ARG A 363 59.83 -151.58 -4.87
C ARG A 363 58.35 -151.56 -4.43
N ALA A 364 57.82 -150.41 -4.01
CA ALA A 364 56.54 -150.31 -3.30
C ALA A 364 55.29 -150.05 -4.19
N SER A 365 55.45 -149.82 -5.50
CA SER A 365 54.36 -149.30 -6.36
C SER A 365 53.45 -150.36 -6.99
N MET A 366 53.67 -151.66 -6.74
CA MET A 366 53.09 -152.74 -7.55
C MET A 366 51.85 -153.44 -6.93
N GLU A 367 51.63 -153.35 -5.62
CA GLU A 367 50.56 -154.09 -4.94
C GLU A 367 49.20 -153.36 -4.93
N THR A 368 49.19 -152.03 -5.16
CA THR A 368 48.02 -151.15 -5.02
C THR A 368 46.84 -151.52 -5.92
N VAL A 369 47.11 -151.91 -7.17
CA VAL A 369 46.11 -152.05 -8.26
C VAL A 369 45.13 -153.22 -8.02
N LYS A 370 45.42 -154.13 -7.09
CA LYS A 370 44.58 -155.32 -6.84
C LYS A 370 43.34 -155.05 -5.97
N GLY A 371 43.28 -153.94 -5.24
CA GLY A 371 42.20 -153.66 -4.29
C GLY A 371 40.91 -153.10 -4.91
N GLU A 372 41.02 -152.32 -5.98
CA GLU A 372 39.96 -151.40 -6.44
C GLU A 372 38.76 -152.13 -7.06
N LEU A 373 38.98 -153.29 -7.69
CA LEU A 373 37.95 -154.00 -8.46
C LEU A 373 36.85 -154.63 -7.60
N LEU A 374 37.08 -154.85 -6.29
CA LEU A 374 36.06 -155.33 -5.36
C LEU A 374 35.13 -154.23 -4.83
N HIS A 375 35.57 -152.96 -4.83
CA HIS A 375 34.82 -151.84 -4.27
C HIS A 375 33.51 -151.56 -5.03
N LEU A 376 33.58 -151.58 -6.36
CA LEU A 376 32.53 -151.08 -7.25
C LEU A 376 31.20 -151.88 -7.20
N LYS A 377 31.21 -153.10 -6.63
CA LYS A 377 30.01 -153.95 -6.54
C LYS A 377 29.15 -153.67 -5.29
N SER A 378 29.70 -152.94 -4.30
CA SER A 378 29.03 -152.60 -3.04
C SER A 378 28.07 -151.41 -3.15
N GLU A 379 28.38 -150.44 -4.02
CA GLU A 379 27.68 -149.14 -4.03
C GLU A 379 26.27 -149.20 -4.66
N HIS A 380 26.11 -149.85 -5.81
CA HIS A 380 24.81 -149.95 -6.51
C HIS A 380 23.70 -150.63 -5.67
N GLY A 381 24.04 -151.37 -4.60
CA GLY A 381 23.03 -151.89 -3.66
C GLY A 381 22.42 -150.79 -2.78
N LYS A 382 23.26 -149.92 -2.24
CA LYS A 382 22.89 -148.83 -1.31
C LYS A 382 22.06 -147.75 -2.00
N GLU A 383 22.36 -147.51 -3.28
CA GLU A 383 21.69 -146.49 -4.09
C GLU A 383 20.19 -146.81 -4.30
N LYS A 384 19.80 -148.08 -4.35
CA LYS A 384 18.37 -148.44 -4.54
C LYS A 384 17.51 -148.06 -3.32
N GLU A 385 18.01 -148.30 -2.11
CA GLU A 385 17.25 -148.07 -0.87
C GLU A 385 17.04 -146.57 -0.58
N SER A 386 17.95 -145.70 -1.02
CA SER A 386 17.85 -144.24 -0.81
C SER A 386 16.75 -143.59 -1.67
N TRP A 387 16.52 -144.07 -2.90
CA TRP A 387 15.44 -143.59 -3.77
C TRP A 387 14.04 -143.95 -3.24
N GLU A 388 13.90 -145.08 -2.54
CA GLU A 388 12.62 -145.53 -1.99
C GLU A 388 12.25 -144.74 -0.72
N ALA A 389 13.23 -144.49 0.17
CA ALA A 389 13.05 -143.67 1.37
C ALA A 389 12.76 -142.19 1.07
N THR A 390 13.45 -141.60 0.08
CA THR A 390 13.21 -140.20 -0.32
C THR A 390 11.79 -140.00 -0.89
N THR A 391 11.28 -140.97 -1.65
CA THR A 391 9.93 -140.94 -2.22
C THR A 391 8.83 -140.90 -1.15
N GLN A 392 8.97 -141.66 -0.04
CA GLN A 392 8.04 -141.59 1.08
C GLN A 392 8.15 -140.27 1.88
N SER A 393 9.36 -139.72 2.01
CA SER A 393 9.58 -138.43 2.68
C SER A 393 8.90 -137.26 1.96
N LEU A 394 8.82 -137.30 0.62
CA LEU A 394 8.15 -136.26 -0.17
C LEU A 394 6.62 -136.33 -0.04
N ARG A 395 6.03 -137.54 -0.06
CA ARG A 395 4.57 -137.72 0.08
C ARG A 395 4.04 -137.16 1.41
N THR A 396 4.69 -137.50 2.52
CA THR A 396 4.29 -137.05 3.86
C THR A 396 4.43 -135.54 4.05
N LYS A 397 5.42 -134.91 3.40
CA LYS A 397 5.56 -133.43 3.41
C LYS A 397 4.44 -132.72 2.65
N LEU A 398 3.97 -133.28 1.54
CA LEU A 398 2.87 -132.71 0.74
C LEU A 398 1.56 -132.70 1.53
N GLU A 399 1.16 -133.84 2.09
CA GLU A 399 -0.08 -134.03 2.85
C GLU A 399 -0.17 -133.11 4.10
N VAL A 400 0.98 -132.88 4.77
CA VAL A 400 1.10 -131.89 5.86
C VAL A 400 0.97 -130.45 5.35
N SER A 401 1.50 -130.13 4.17
CA SER A 401 1.38 -128.77 3.59
C SER A 401 -0.05 -128.42 3.19
N GLU A 402 -0.77 -129.35 2.56
CA GLU A 402 -2.19 -129.20 2.19
C GLU A 402 -3.07 -129.03 3.43
N SER A 403 -2.86 -129.87 4.45
CA SER A 403 -3.55 -129.79 5.75
C SER A 403 -3.35 -128.47 6.49
N ASN A 404 -2.22 -127.80 6.28
CA ASN A 404 -1.94 -126.48 6.85
C ASN A 404 -2.58 -125.34 6.05
N CYS A 405 -2.66 -125.47 4.71
CA CYS A 405 -3.33 -124.49 3.83
C CYS A 405 -4.82 -124.37 4.16
N ILE A 406 -5.53 -125.50 4.30
CA ILE A 406 -6.96 -125.51 4.65
C ILE A 406 -7.22 -124.83 6.01
N ARG A 407 -6.29 -124.96 6.97
CA ARG A 407 -6.44 -124.34 8.30
C ARG A 407 -6.32 -122.81 8.23
N SER A 408 -5.35 -122.28 7.51
CA SER A 408 -5.17 -120.83 7.38
C SER A 408 -6.29 -120.16 6.58
N GLU A 409 -6.87 -120.85 5.58
CA GLU A 409 -8.06 -120.36 4.86
C GLU A 409 -9.29 -120.20 5.77
N ILE A 410 -9.53 -121.18 6.66
CA ILE A 410 -10.63 -121.13 7.64
C ILE A 410 -10.42 -119.99 8.66
N GLU A 411 -9.18 -119.78 9.11
CA GLU A 411 -8.83 -118.68 10.02
C GLU A 411 -8.98 -117.31 9.32
N ALA A 412 -8.55 -117.19 8.06
CA ALA A 412 -8.76 -115.99 7.24
C ALA A 412 -10.25 -115.72 6.94
N ALA A 413 -11.09 -116.75 6.84
CA ALA A 413 -12.54 -116.58 6.72
C ALA A 413 -13.16 -116.02 8.01
N LYS A 414 -12.78 -116.56 9.18
CA LYS A 414 -13.24 -116.06 10.50
C LYS A 414 -12.83 -114.62 10.75
N MET A 415 -11.58 -114.27 10.43
CA MET A 415 -11.08 -112.90 10.58
C MET A 415 -11.82 -111.90 9.69
N ARG A 416 -12.13 -112.27 8.44
CA ARG A 416 -12.95 -111.43 7.54
C ARG A 416 -14.35 -111.17 8.11
N SER A 417 -15.06 -112.22 8.55
CA SER A 417 -16.39 -112.07 9.15
C SER A 417 -16.39 -111.19 10.42
N LYS A 418 -15.36 -111.31 11.27
CA LYS A 418 -15.19 -110.43 12.43
C LYS A 418 -14.99 -108.97 12.01
N LEU A 419 -14.06 -108.69 11.09
CA LEU A 419 -13.80 -107.34 10.59
C LEU A 419 -15.03 -106.72 9.90
N GLU A 420 -15.82 -107.50 9.19
CA GLU A 420 -17.08 -107.06 8.56
C GLU A 420 -18.13 -106.63 9.59
N SER A 421 -18.25 -107.38 10.71
CA SER A 421 -19.12 -106.98 11.84
C SER A 421 -18.62 -105.71 12.55
N GLU A 422 -17.30 -105.55 12.69
CA GLU A 422 -16.68 -104.37 13.30
C GLU A 422 -16.84 -103.13 12.40
N LEU A 423 -16.72 -103.29 11.08
CA LEU A 423 -16.99 -102.25 10.08
C LEU A 423 -18.46 -101.78 10.13
N SER A 424 -19.40 -102.73 10.23
CA SER A 424 -20.83 -102.41 10.33
C SER A 424 -21.15 -101.62 11.59
N ALA A 425 -20.59 -102.01 12.75
CA ALA A 425 -20.74 -101.28 14.00
C ALA A 425 -20.12 -99.87 13.95
N GLN A 426 -18.92 -99.73 13.34
CA GLN A 426 -18.29 -98.42 13.13
C GLN A 426 -19.12 -97.52 12.20
N SER A 427 -19.71 -98.07 11.13
CA SER A 427 -20.56 -97.31 10.21
C SER A 427 -21.86 -96.83 10.88
N GLN A 428 -22.48 -97.65 11.73
CA GLN A 428 -23.63 -97.20 12.53
C GLN A 428 -23.26 -96.09 13.53
N LEU A 429 -22.09 -96.20 14.18
CA LEU A 429 -21.58 -95.17 15.09
C LEU A 429 -21.30 -93.87 14.33
N LEU A 430 -20.68 -93.93 13.15
CA LEU A 430 -20.41 -92.77 12.30
C LEU A 430 -21.71 -92.04 11.94
N ASN A 431 -22.70 -92.76 11.39
CA ASN A 431 -24.01 -92.18 11.05
C ASN A 431 -24.70 -91.51 12.26
N SER A 432 -24.53 -92.05 13.48
CA SER A 432 -25.07 -91.43 14.71
C SER A 432 -24.34 -90.13 15.07
N LYS A 433 -23.03 -90.03 14.78
CA LYS A 433 -22.23 -88.83 15.03
C LYS A 433 -22.44 -87.76 13.97
N ASP A 434 -22.67 -88.13 12.72
CA ASP A 434 -23.07 -87.19 11.68
C ASP A 434 -24.45 -86.55 12.01
N ALA A 435 -25.39 -87.33 12.55
CA ALA A 435 -26.68 -86.81 13.02
C ALA A 435 -26.56 -85.89 14.25
N GLU A 436 -25.69 -86.22 15.21
CA GLU A 436 -25.36 -85.32 16.33
C GLU A 436 -24.70 -84.02 15.84
N LEU A 437 -23.80 -84.12 14.85
CA LEU A 437 -23.05 -83.00 14.27
C LEU A 437 -23.98 -82.01 13.56
N VAL A 438 -24.87 -82.47 12.67
CA VAL A 438 -25.86 -81.61 12.01
C VAL A 438 -26.76 -80.91 13.04
N SER A 439 -27.16 -81.63 14.10
CA SER A 439 -27.92 -81.02 15.19
C SER A 439 -27.11 -79.99 15.99
N ALA A 440 -25.78 -80.08 16.03
CA ALA A 440 -24.92 -79.07 16.64
C ALA A 440 -24.74 -77.84 15.73
N GLU A 441 -24.49 -78.06 14.43
CA GLU A 441 -24.39 -77.00 13.42
C GLU A 441 -25.65 -76.12 13.38
N GLU A 442 -26.85 -76.74 13.37
CA GLU A 442 -28.12 -76.01 13.48
C GLU A 442 -28.21 -75.10 14.71
N LYS A 443 -27.62 -75.49 15.86
CA LYS A 443 -27.63 -74.68 17.07
C LYS A 443 -26.61 -73.55 16.97
N VAL A 444 -25.45 -73.79 16.36
CA VAL A 444 -24.44 -72.76 16.08
C VAL A 444 -25.03 -71.67 15.18
N SER A 445 -25.61 -72.02 14.04
CA SER A 445 -26.19 -71.03 13.11
C SER A 445 -27.34 -70.21 13.72
N ARG A 446 -28.14 -70.81 14.62
CA ARG A 446 -29.15 -70.07 15.39
C ARG A 446 -28.48 -69.05 16.31
N LEU A 447 -27.51 -69.46 17.12
CA LEU A 447 -26.76 -68.57 18.03
C LEU A 447 -25.99 -67.46 17.29
N GLU A 448 -25.46 -67.75 16.10
CA GLU A 448 -24.83 -66.75 15.22
C GLU A 448 -25.85 -65.71 14.71
N SER A 449 -27.07 -66.15 14.36
CA SER A 449 -28.16 -65.23 13.97
C SER A 449 -28.64 -64.35 15.14
N GLU A 450 -28.68 -64.89 16.36
CA GLU A 450 -28.99 -64.14 17.58
C GLU A 450 -27.88 -63.15 17.95
N PHE A 451 -26.61 -63.59 17.87
CA PHE A 451 -25.45 -62.74 18.16
C PHE A 451 -25.28 -61.61 17.14
N THR A 452 -25.52 -61.86 15.85
CA THR A 452 -25.51 -60.80 14.82
C THR A 452 -26.67 -59.81 15.02
N SER A 453 -27.88 -60.28 15.35
CA SER A 453 -29.01 -59.42 15.73
C SER A 453 -28.69 -58.55 16.96
N TYR A 454 -28.05 -59.14 17.99
CA TYR A 454 -27.59 -58.43 19.18
C TYR A 454 -26.52 -57.38 18.83
N LYS A 455 -25.52 -57.73 18.02
CA LYS A 455 -24.44 -56.82 17.58
C LYS A 455 -24.99 -55.61 16.82
N VAL A 456 -25.93 -55.81 15.90
CA VAL A 456 -26.61 -54.72 15.17
C VAL A 456 -27.38 -53.83 16.14
N ARG A 457 -28.13 -54.42 17.08
CA ARG A 457 -28.91 -53.66 18.09
C ARG A 457 -28.02 -52.86 19.04
N ALA A 458 -26.90 -53.43 19.48
CA ALA A 458 -25.91 -52.76 20.32
C ALA A 458 -25.24 -51.58 19.57
N HIS A 459 -24.88 -51.79 18.29
CA HIS A 459 -24.32 -50.73 17.46
C HIS A 459 -25.32 -49.58 17.23
N ALA A 460 -26.60 -49.89 16.97
CA ALA A 460 -27.64 -48.88 16.80
C ALA A 460 -27.91 -48.09 18.09
N LEU A 461 -27.85 -48.73 19.26
CA LEU A 461 -27.95 -48.04 20.56
C LEU A 461 -26.73 -47.16 20.85
N LEU A 462 -25.52 -47.63 20.53
CA LEU A 462 -24.29 -46.86 20.67
C LEU A 462 -24.30 -45.63 19.76
N GLN A 463 -24.55 -45.83 18.46
CA GLN A 463 -24.65 -44.75 17.47
C GLN A 463 -25.72 -43.71 17.83
N LYS A 464 -26.86 -44.15 18.39
CA LYS A 464 -27.87 -43.23 18.93
C LYS A 464 -27.35 -42.42 20.12
N LYS A 465 -26.58 -43.04 21.04
CA LYS A 465 -25.98 -42.33 22.18
C LYS A 465 -24.87 -41.38 21.76
N ASP A 466 -24.06 -41.74 20.77
CA ASP A 466 -23.04 -40.85 20.21
C ASP A 466 -23.69 -39.64 19.53
N ALA A 467 -24.80 -39.84 18.80
CA ALA A 467 -25.57 -38.75 18.19
C ALA A 467 -26.26 -37.85 19.25
N GLU A 468 -26.81 -38.42 20.32
CA GLU A 468 -27.35 -37.65 21.46
C GLU A 468 -26.25 -36.82 22.14
N LEU A 469 -25.06 -37.39 22.35
CA LEU A 469 -23.92 -36.71 22.96
C LEU A 469 -23.33 -35.61 22.06
N ALA A 470 -23.27 -35.83 20.74
CA ALA A 470 -22.90 -34.81 19.77
C ALA A 470 -23.89 -33.63 19.85
N ALA A 471 -25.19 -33.89 19.71
CA ALA A 471 -26.22 -32.85 19.78
C ALA A 471 -26.20 -32.05 21.11
N THR A 472 -25.86 -32.66 22.26
CA THR A 472 -25.66 -31.91 23.51
C THR A 472 -24.43 -31.01 23.49
N ARG A 473 -23.30 -31.47 22.92
CA ARG A 473 -22.07 -30.66 22.80
C ARG A 473 -22.25 -29.51 21.82
N ASP A 474 -22.92 -29.76 20.70
CA ASP A 474 -23.19 -28.75 19.68
C ASP A 474 -24.10 -27.64 20.26
N ASN A 475 -25.11 -28.01 21.07
CA ASN A 475 -25.96 -27.04 21.77
C ASN A 475 -25.19 -26.22 22.83
N GLU A 476 -24.28 -26.85 23.57
CA GLU A 476 -23.44 -26.19 24.57
C GLU A 476 -22.42 -25.24 23.92
N GLN A 477 -21.82 -25.63 22.79
CA GLN A 477 -20.93 -24.78 21.99
C GLN A 477 -21.68 -23.60 21.36
N VAL A 478 -22.87 -23.82 20.79
CA VAL A 478 -23.71 -22.72 20.26
C VAL A 478 -24.02 -21.71 21.36
N ARG A 479 -24.40 -22.16 22.55
CA ARG A 479 -24.69 -21.26 23.68
C ARG A 479 -23.46 -20.45 24.12
N ALA A 480 -22.29 -21.08 24.21
CA ALA A 480 -21.06 -20.36 24.54
C ALA A 480 -20.67 -19.32 23.47
N LEU A 481 -20.99 -19.57 22.19
CA LEU A 481 -20.85 -18.60 21.11
C LEU A 481 -21.90 -17.48 21.19
N GLU A 482 -23.15 -17.78 21.53
CA GLU A 482 -24.21 -16.78 21.77
C GLU A 482 -23.88 -15.88 22.97
N GLU A 483 -23.36 -16.45 24.06
CA GLU A 483 -22.95 -15.71 25.26
C GLU A 483 -21.75 -14.80 24.98
N SER A 484 -20.69 -15.29 24.31
CA SER A 484 -19.53 -14.46 23.95
C SER A 484 -19.83 -13.40 22.88
N LEU A 485 -20.70 -13.70 21.90
CA LEU A 485 -21.19 -12.68 20.96
C LEU A 485 -21.94 -11.55 21.69
N LYS A 486 -22.72 -11.89 22.72
CA LYS A 486 -23.45 -10.92 23.53
C LYS A 486 -22.53 -10.11 24.44
N GLU A 487 -21.45 -10.69 24.96
CA GLU A 487 -20.41 -9.93 25.68
C GLU A 487 -19.75 -8.90 24.73
N ILE A 488 -19.35 -9.32 23.53
CA ILE A 488 -18.79 -8.44 22.49
C ILE A 488 -19.80 -7.34 22.07
N GLU A 489 -21.09 -7.65 21.96
CA GLU A 489 -22.14 -6.66 21.66
C GLU A 489 -22.24 -5.59 22.75
N ASN A 490 -22.15 -5.97 24.03
CA ASN A 490 -22.13 -5.03 25.15
C ASN A 490 -20.85 -4.17 25.18
N GLU A 491 -19.68 -4.76 24.92
CA GLU A 491 -18.41 -4.03 24.81
C GLU A 491 -18.44 -3.01 23.67
N LEU A 492 -18.92 -3.41 22.49
CA LEU A 492 -19.09 -2.52 21.33
C LEU A 492 -20.05 -1.36 21.64
N LEU A 493 -21.14 -1.62 22.38
CA LEU A 493 -22.09 -0.59 22.80
C LEU A 493 -21.43 0.41 23.76
N LEU A 494 -20.64 -0.07 24.74
CA LEU A 494 -19.87 0.80 25.63
C LEU A 494 -18.88 1.68 24.86
N VAL A 495 -18.06 1.08 23.98
CA VAL A 495 -17.09 1.77 23.13
C VAL A 495 -17.78 2.80 22.22
N CYS A 496 -18.96 2.51 21.70
CA CYS A 496 -19.75 3.50 20.95
C CYS A 496 -20.13 4.70 21.83
N THR A 497 -20.57 4.50 23.09
CA THR A 497 -20.88 5.64 23.97
C THR A 497 -19.65 6.45 24.38
N GLU A 498 -18.45 5.85 24.41
CA GLU A 498 -17.19 6.57 24.70
C GLU A 498 -16.69 7.34 23.48
N ARG A 499 -16.78 6.75 22.28
CA ARG A 499 -16.58 7.45 21.01
C ARG A 499 -17.52 8.65 20.89
N ASP A 500 -18.79 8.49 21.24
CA ASP A 500 -19.78 9.55 21.05
C ASP A 500 -19.61 10.69 22.07
N LYS A 501 -19.17 10.41 23.30
CA LYS A 501 -18.72 11.44 24.26
C LYS A 501 -17.51 12.21 23.74
N THR A 502 -16.44 11.51 23.33
CA THR A 502 -15.20 12.14 22.86
C THR A 502 -15.41 12.93 21.56
N LEU A 503 -16.35 12.52 20.70
CA LEU A 503 -16.80 13.31 19.55
C LEU A 503 -17.53 14.60 19.97
N GLU A 504 -18.31 14.61 21.05
CA GLU A 504 -18.97 15.82 21.54
C GLU A 504 -17.97 16.77 22.23
N GLU A 505 -17.09 16.25 23.09
CA GLU A 505 -15.97 17.00 23.70
C GLU A 505 -15.10 17.67 22.62
N LEU A 506 -14.82 16.95 21.51
CA LEU A 506 -14.09 17.51 20.38
C LEU A 506 -14.88 18.63 19.67
N LYS A 507 -16.20 18.49 19.45
CA LYS A 507 -17.05 19.57 18.89
C LYS A 507 -17.07 20.79 19.80
N GLU A 508 -17.19 20.61 21.12
CA GLU A 508 -17.17 21.71 22.09
C GLU A 508 -15.83 22.46 22.04
N SER A 509 -14.70 21.73 22.00
CA SER A 509 -13.38 22.34 21.85
C SER A 509 -13.21 23.10 20.51
N LEU A 510 -13.78 22.57 19.42
CA LEU A 510 -13.75 23.18 18.10
C LEU A 510 -14.60 24.46 18.05
N ALA A 511 -15.79 24.44 18.66
CA ALA A 511 -16.66 25.60 18.78
C ALA A 511 -16.03 26.71 19.66
N TYR A 512 -15.35 26.33 20.74
CA TYR A 512 -14.55 27.25 21.56
C TYR A 512 -13.43 27.91 20.72
N ASN A 513 -12.65 27.12 19.98
CA ASN A 513 -11.57 27.63 19.12
C ASN A 513 -12.09 28.54 17.99
N GLN A 514 -13.23 28.22 17.38
CA GLN A 514 -13.88 29.08 16.38
C GLN A 514 -14.31 30.43 16.98
N LYS A 515 -14.80 30.45 18.22
CA LYS A 515 -15.14 31.68 18.94
C LYS A 515 -13.90 32.51 19.27
N GLU A 516 -12.82 31.89 19.74
CA GLU A 516 -11.55 32.57 20.01
C GLU A 516 -10.88 33.14 18.74
N LEU A 517 -11.07 32.50 17.58
CA LEU A 517 -10.66 33.04 16.28
C LEU A 517 -11.53 34.25 15.87
N ALA A 518 -12.86 34.16 15.97
CA ALA A 518 -13.75 35.28 15.64
C ALA A 518 -13.51 36.52 16.53
N GLU A 519 -13.15 36.32 17.80
CA GLU A 519 -12.74 37.39 18.71
C GLU A 519 -11.38 38.01 18.31
N ARG A 520 -10.43 37.21 17.81
CA ARG A 520 -9.17 37.73 17.23
C ARG A 520 -9.39 38.51 15.94
N ASP A 521 -10.22 38.03 15.04
CA ASP A 521 -10.52 38.72 13.77
C ASP A 521 -11.18 40.08 14.03
N ALA A 522 -12.12 40.15 14.99
CA ALA A 522 -12.73 41.41 15.41
C ALA A 522 -11.70 42.40 16.02
N ALA A 523 -10.73 41.91 16.78
CA ALA A 523 -9.63 42.71 17.32
C ALA A 523 -8.68 43.19 16.19
N LEU A 524 -8.37 42.34 15.22
CA LEU A 524 -7.53 42.65 14.06
C LEU A 524 -8.18 43.73 13.17
N ILE A 525 -9.46 43.59 12.85
CA ILE A 525 -10.24 44.61 12.11
C ILE A 525 -10.25 45.96 12.85
N THR A 526 -10.30 45.93 14.19
CA THR A 526 -10.23 47.13 15.02
C THR A 526 -8.84 47.78 14.96
N ALA A 527 -7.76 47.00 14.99
CA ALA A 527 -6.39 47.47 14.84
C ALA A 527 -6.12 48.04 13.43
N GLU A 528 -6.56 47.37 12.36
CA GLU A 528 -6.51 47.90 11.00
C GLU A 528 -7.20 49.26 10.88
N LYS A 529 -8.37 49.42 11.49
CA LYS A 529 -9.10 50.69 11.47
C LYS A 529 -8.34 51.81 12.19
N GLN A 530 -7.61 51.50 13.26
CA GLN A 530 -6.72 52.46 13.94
C GLN A 530 -5.53 52.83 13.06
N ILE A 531 -4.87 51.84 12.42
CA ILE A 531 -3.75 52.07 11.49
C ILE A 531 -4.19 53.00 10.35
N ARG A 532 -5.33 52.73 9.70
CA ARG A 532 -5.87 53.57 8.61
C ARG A 532 -6.22 55.00 9.07
N SER A 533 -6.56 55.21 10.35
CA SER A 533 -6.74 56.57 10.91
C SER A 533 -5.40 57.29 11.00
N LEU A 534 -4.39 56.64 11.57
CA LEU A 534 -3.04 57.20 11.71
C LEU A 534 -2.37 57.45 10.35
N GLU A 535 -2.62 56.60 9.35
CA GLU A 535 -2.21 56.83 7.96
C GLU A 535 -2.89 58.08 7.37
N SER A 536 -4.18 58.29 7.64
CA SER A 536 -4.90 59.49 7.17
C SER A 536 -4.38 60.76 7.85
N GLU A 537 -4.11 60.70 9.15
CA GLU A 537 -3.51 61.79 9.94
C GLU A 537 -2.10 62.12 9.45
N LEU A 538 -1.25 61.11 9.20
CA LEU A 538 0.10 61.28 8.66
C LEU A 538 0.08 61.88 7.25
N ASN A 539 -0.80 61.41 6.37
CA ASN A 539 -0.96 61.98 5.02
C ASN A 539 -1.46 63.43 5.06
N SER A 540 -2.32 63.78 6.03
CA SER A 540 -2.74 65.16 6.28
C SER A 540 -1.57 66.03 6.76
N ALA A 541 -0.76 65.54 7.69
CA ALA A 541 0.43 66.24 8.19
C ALA A 541 1.51 66.45 7.10
N LEU A 542 1.80 65.42 6.29
CA LEU A 542 2.68 65.53 5.12
C LEU A 542 2.15 66.56 4.11
N SER A 543 0.84 66.56 3.86
CA SER A 543 0.19 67.58 3.00
C SER A 543 0.26 68.98 3.60
N ALA A 544 0.27 69.12 4.93
CA ALA A 544 0.44 70.41 5.61
C ALA A 544 1.87 70.92 5.46
N HIS A 545 2.88 70.09 5.75
CA HIS A 545 4.30 70.46 5.59
C HIS A 545 4.70 70.73 4.14
N GLN A 546 4.11 70.04 3.16
CA GLN A 546 4.36 70.33 1.75
C GLN A 546 3.85 71.73 1.36
N ARG A 547 2.64 72.11 1.80
CA ARG A 547 2.12 73.50 1.62
C ARG A 547 2.94 74.52 2.39
N GLU A 548 3.41 74.17 3.59
CA GLU A 548 4.29 75.04 4.38
C GLU A 548 5.59 75.33 3.62
N LYS A 549 6.23 74.28 3.08
CA LYS A 549 7.40 74.39 2.22
C LYS A 549 7.13 75.25 0.99
N GLU A 550 6.02 75.04 0.29
CA GLU A 550 5.62 75.86 -0.86
C GLU A 550 5.47 77.34 -0.50
N MET A 551 4.92 77.66 0.68
CA MET A 551 4.88 79.04 1.19
C MET A 551 6.27 79.60 1.51
N TRP A 552 7.18 78.79 2.07
CA TRP A 552 8.57 79.19 2.31
C TRP A 552 9.33 79.43 1.00
N ASP A 553 9.17 78.56 0.00
CA ASP A 553 9.80 78.69 -1.34
C ASP A 553 9.28 79.95 -2.07
N ILE A 554 7.98 80.24 -2.02
CA ILE A 554 7.39 81.48 -2.55
C ILE A 554 7.93 82.72 -1.82
N ASN A 555 8.02 82.68 -0.49
CA ASN A 555 8.57 83.79 0.30
C ASN A 555 10.06 84.03 -0.02
N LEU A 556 10.85 82.97 -0.23
CA LEU A 556 12.23 83.08 -0.67
C LEU A 556 12.32 83.73 -2.06
N GLN A 557 11.51 83.29 -3.02
CA GLN A 557 11.47 83.88 -4.36
C GLN A 557 11.09 85.37 -4.33
N ASN A 558 10.12 85.77 -3.51
CA ASN A 558 9.75 87.18 -3.32
C ASN A 558 10.91 88.01 -2.73
N VAL A 559 11.70 87.45 -1.81
CA VAL A 559 12.90 88.09 -1.26
C VAL A 559 13.99 88.20 -2.33
N GLU A 560 14.24 87.15 -3.12
CA GLU A 560 15.20 87.22 -4.24
C GLU A 560 14.80 88.24 -5.30
N GLU A 561 13.51 88.33 -5.65
CA GLU A 561 13.02 89.29 -6.64
C GLU A 561 13.09 90.73 -6.13
N THR A 562 12.73 90.99 -4.87
CA THR A 562 12.89 92.33 -4.29
C THR A 562 14.36 92.76 -4.17
N TRP A 563 15.29 91.84 -3.90
CA TRP A 563 16.73 92.13 -3.97
C TRP A 563 17.21 92.34 -5.42
N ARG A 564 16.71 91.56 -6.39
CA ARG A 564 17.02 91.73 -7.82
C ARG A 564 16.60 93.11 -8.32
N LEU A 565 15.34 93.49 -8.09
CA LEU A 565 14.81 94.82 -8.42
C LEU A 565 15.60 95.95 -7.76
N ARG A 566 16.09 95.74 -6.53
CA ARG A 566 16.96 96.73 -5.84
C ARG A 566 18.35 96.84 -6.49
N CYS A 567 18.94 95.72 -6.92
CA CYS A 567 20.20 95.72 -7.68
C CYS A 567 20.04 96.38 -9.04
N ASP A 568 18.94 96.12 -9.75
CA ASP A 568 18.64 96.76 -11.04
C ASP A 568 18.38 98.26 -10.87
N ALA A 569 17.67 98.69 -9.83
CA ALA A 569 17.49 100.11 -9.51
C ALA A 569 18.82 100.82 -9.21
N LEU A 570 19.74 100.18 -8.47
CA LEU A 570 21.10 100.70 -8.23
C LEU A 570 21.93 100.75 -9.52
N LYS A 571 21.75 99.78 -10.43
CA LYS A 571 22.40 99.76 -11.74
C LYS A 571 21.90 100.90 -12.63
N VAL A 572 20.59 101.11 -12.72
CA VAL A 572 19.99 102.24 -13.43
C VAL A 572 20.44 103.57 -12.82
N GLN A 573 20.47 103.70 -11.50
CA GLN A 573 20.99 104.89 -10.83
C GLN A 573 22.46 105.18 -11.24
N LYS A 574 23.30 104.15 -11.26
CA LYS A 574 24.69 104.27 -11.73
C LYS A 574 24.76 104.69 -13.20
N GLU A 575 24.00 104.05 -14.08
CA GLU A 575 23.96 104.36 -15.52
C GLU A 575 23.47 105.78 -15.79
N VAL A 576 22.46 106.28 -15.05
CA VAL A 576 22.01 107.68 -15.11
C VAL A 576 23.11 108.63 -14.66
N THR A 577 23.75 108.41 -13.50
CA THR A 577 24.84 109.31 -13.05
C THR A 577 26.04 109.34 -14.00
N LEU A 578 26.29 108.25 -14.74
CA LEU A 578 27.34 108.18 -15.75
C LEU A 578 26.90 108.87 -17.06
N SER A 579 25.64 108.70 -17.47
CA SER A 579 25.06 109.37 -18.63
C SER A 579 24.99 110.89 -18.44
N ASP A 580 24.55 111.38 -17.28
CA ASP A 580 24.49 112.83 -16.97
C ASP A 580 25.86 113.50 -17.01
N ASN A 581 26.92 112.79 -16.62
CA ASN A 581 28.29 113.29 -16.74
C ASN A 581 28.75 113.31 -18.20
N MET A 582 28.57 112.21 -18.95
CA MET A 582 28.91 112.17 -20.38
C MET A 582 28.09 113.16 -21.23
N GLN A 583 26.84 113.45 -20.86
CA GLN A 583 26.02 114.46 -21.54
C GLN A 583 26.54 115.89 -21.32
N LYS A 584 27.12 116.20 -20.15
CA LYS A 584 27.79 117.49 -19.91
C LYS A 584 29.04 117.62 -20.76
N GLU A 585 29.93 116.63 -20.72
CA GLU A 585 31.16 116.61 -21.55
C GLU A 585 30.83 116.75 -23.05
N LEU A 586 29.77 116.07 -23.52
CA LEU A 586 29.28 116.16 -24.90
C LEU A 586 28.64 117.52 -25.22
N HIS A 587 28.01 118.18 -24.25
CA HIS A 587 27.47 119.54 -24.41
C HIS A 587 28.59 120.58 -24.52
N ASP A 588 29.63 120.46 -23.70
CA ASP A 588 30.82 121.32 -23.76
C ASP A 588 31.56 121.14 -25.10
N LEU A 589 31.71 119.90 -25.58
CA LEU A 589 32.22 119.61 -26.92
C LEU A 589 31.37 120.25 -28.04
N LYS A 590 30.03 120.19 -27.92
CA LYS A 590 29.12 120.84 -28.87
C LYS A 590 29.26 122.36 -28.86
N LEU A 591 29.50 122.97 -27.70
CA LEU A 591 29.72 124.42 -27.60
C LEU A 591 31.03 124.85 -28.30
N ILE A 592 32.09 124.04 -28.18
CA ILE A 592 33.35 124.24 -28.92
C ILE A 592 33.13 124.07 -30.42
N HIS A 593 32.48 122.97 -30.85
CA HIS A 593 32.20 122.71 -32.26
C HIS A 593 31.29 123.80 -32.89
N LYS A 594 30.34 124.36 -32.13
CA LYS A 594 29.52 125.47 -32.62
C LYS A 594 30.38 126.70 -32.95
N LYS A 595 31.29 127.12 -32.07
CA LYS A 595 32.18 128.27 -32.35
C LYS A 595 32.98 128.07 -33.63
N LEU A 596 33.56 126.87 -33.81
CA LEU A 596 34.30 126.50 -35.01
C LEU A 596 33.40 126.48 -36.27
N LYS A 597 32.11 126.14 -36.13
CA LYS A 597 31.13 126.23 -37.22
C LYS A 597 30.77 127.69 -37.54
N ASP A 598 30.52 128.52 -36.52
CA ASP A 598 30.19 129.93 -36.69
C ASP A 598 31.35 130.67 -37.39
N GLU A 599 32.61 130.35 -37.05
CA GLU A 599 33.82 130.77 -37.79
C GLU A 599 33.80 130.28 -39.25
N HIS A 600 33.51 128.99 -39.49
CA HIS A 600 33.40 128.41 -40.83
C HIS A 600 32.30 129.04 -41.69
N ASP A 601 31.18 129.45 -41.08
CA ASP A 601 30.09 130.16 -41.76
C ASP A 601 30.53 131.59 -42.13
N THR A 602 31.29 132.31 -41.30
CA THR A 602 31.87 133.59 -41.73
C THR A 602 32.89 133.48 -42.88
N PHE A 603 33.61 132.36 -42.99
CA PHE A 603 34.42 132.07 -44.17
C PHE A 603 33.57 131.70 -45.40
N ARG A 604 32.43 131.03 -45.19
CA ARG A 604 31.45 130.72 -46.24
C ARG A 604 30.83 131.99 -46.81
N ASP A 605 30.27 132.85 -45.98
CA ASP A 605 29.62 134.11 -46.40
C ASP A 605 30.55 135.03 -47.21
N LEU A 606 31.87 134.96 -46.95
CA LEU A 606 32.88 135.68 -47.72
C LEU A 606 33.13 135.05 -49.10
N ALA A 607 33.16 133.71 -49.17
CA ALA A 607 33.29 132.98 -50.43
C ALA A 607 32.00 133.07 -51.27
N ASP A 608 30.83 132.97 -50.63
CA ASP A 608 29.51 133.05 -51.29
C ASP A 608 29.30 134.45 -51.89
N LYS A 609 29.78 135.53 -51.27
CA LYS A 609 29.80 136.86 -51.91
C LYS A 609 30.73 136.96 -53.12
N MET A 610 31.92 136.34 -53.05
CA MET A 610 32.79 136.23 -54.22
C MET A 610 32.15 135.37 -55.33
N ILE A 611 31.29 134.41 -54.97
CA ILE A 611 30.48 133.63 -55.91
C ILE A 611 29.33 134.49 -56.45
N GLU A 612 28.60 135.27 -55.65
CA GLU A 612 27.54 136.18 -56.13
C GLU A 612 28.07 137.21 -57.13
N GLU A 613 29.23 137.83 -56.89
CA GLU A 613 29.89 138.73 -57.87
C GLU A 613 30.26 138.00 -59.18
N LYS A 614 30.59 136.70 -59.10
CA LYS A 614 30.80 135.84 -60.29
C LYS A 614 29.49 135.37 -60.90
N ASP A 615 28.43 135.19 -60.12
CA ASP A 615 27.13 134.68 -60.57
C ASP A 615 26.23 135.79 -61.13
N GLU A 616 26.47 137.08 -60.86
CA GLU A 616 25.93 138.18 -61.67
C GLU A 616 26.62 138.30 -63.05
N GLU A 617 27.90 137.92 -63.14
CA GLU A 617 28.65 137.83 -64.40
C GLU A 617 28.23 136.58 -65.19
N ILE A 618 28.13 135.43 -64.51
CA ILE A 618 27.64 134.17 -65.07
C ILE A 618 26.14 134.24 -65.36
N SER A 619 25.30 134.98 -64.63
CA SER A 619 23.87 135.13 -64.97
C SER A 619 23.66 135.88 -66.28
N ARG A 620 24.47 136.90 -66.57
CA ARG A 620 24.48 137.54 -67.90
C ARG A 620 24.88 136.55 -69.00
N LEU A 621 25.88 135.70 -68.75
CA LEU A 621 26.27 134.61 -69.66
C LEU A 621 25.27 133.44 -69.67
N LEU A 622 24.45 133.27 -68.64
CA LEU A 622 23.46 132.19 -68.53
C LEU A 622 22.11 132.58 -69.09
N ASP A 623 21.72 133.85 -69.14
CA ASP A 623 20.64 134.25 -70.07
C ASP A 623 21.10 134.01 -71.53
N GLU A 624 22.37 134.31 -71.84
CA GLU A 624 23.00 133.99 -73.13
C GLU A 624 23.04 132.47 -73.43
N ILE A 625 23.24 131.60 -72.41
CA ILE A 625 23.29 130.12 -72.53
C ILE A 625 21.94 129.43 -72.27
N LYS A 626 20.94 130.12 -71.71
CA LYS A 626 19.55 129.64 -71.57
C LYS A 626 18.77 129.78 -72.86
N HIS A 627 19.30 130.55 -73.81
CA HIS A 627 19.05 130.34 -75.23
C HIS A 627 19.61 128.99 -75.79
N ILE A 628 20.22 128.08 -74.97
CA ILE A 628 21.02 126.90 -75.44
C ILE A 628 20.88 125.44 -74.79
N ARG A 629 20.63 125.08 -73.47
CA ARG A 629 21.22 123.79 -72.82
C ARG A 629 20.53 122.69 -71.84
N HIS A 630 21.17 121.44 -71.55
CA HIS A 630 20.90 120.13 -70.66
C HIS A 630 22.12 119.09 -70.16
N SER A 631 22.03 117.93 -69.32
CA SER A 631 23.10 116.80 -68.87
C SER A 631 22.78 115.44 -67.93
N LEU A 632 23.64 114.31 -67.68
CA LEU A 632 23.56 113.02 -66.72
C LEU A 632 24.85 111.97 -66.58
N SER A 633 25.19 110.71 -65.95
CA SER A 633 24.87 109.46 -65.00
C SER A 633 26.08 108.32 -64.82
N LYS A 634 26.40 107.08 -64.15
CA LYS A 634 26.23 105.95 -63.00
C LYS A 634 27.32 104.68 -63.09
N GLN A 635 27.67 103.47 -62.41
CA GLN A 635 27.70 102.49 -61.13
C GLN A 635 28.49 101.01 -61.34
N VAL A 636 28.96 99.85 -60.60
CA VAL A 636 29.28 98.98 -59.27
C VAL A 636 30.36 97.71 -59.48
N THR A 637 30.87 96.55 -58.80
CA THR A 637 30.91 95.47 -57.59
C THR A 637 32.29 94.54 -57.45
N ASP A 638 32.77 93.33 -56.84
CA ASP A 638 32.60 91.98 -55.99
C ASP A 638 34.02 91.24 -55.47
N GLN A 639 34.52 90.02 -54.89
CA GLN A 639 34.33 88.53 -54.32
C GLN A 639 35.62 87.87 -53.47
N ASN A 640 36.10 86.59 -52.98
CA ASN A 640 36.00 85.01 -52.73
C ASN A 640 37.18 84.34 -51.72
N SER A 641 37.70 83.08 -51.24
CA SER A 641 37.74 81.47 -51.15
C SER A 641 38.71 80.79 -49.96
N ASN A 642 39.24 79.53 -49.53
CA ASN A 642 39.36 77.92 -49.56
C ASN A 642 40.25 77.20 -48.32
N TYR A 643 40.80 75.93 -47.91
CA TYR A 643 41.09 74.37 -48.11
C TYR A 643 41.62 73.46 -46.78
N ASP A 644 42.23 72.19 -46.41
CA ASP A 644 43.00 70.81 -46.77
C ASP A 644 43.21 69.54 -45.66
N THR A 645 43.89 68.27 -45.77
CA THR A 645 44.13 67.02 -44.76
C THR A 645 45.11 65.66 -45.00
N ALA A 646 45.46 64.61 -44.07
CA ALA A 646 46.46 63.33 -44.16
C ALA A 646 46.45 61.91 -43.22
N TYR A 647 47.34 60.77 -43.31
CA TYR A 647 47.35 59.33 -42.55
C TYR A 647 48.64 58.20 -42.47
N GLU A 648 48.67 56.90 -41.83
CA GLU A 648 49.84 55.81 -41.49
C GLU A 648 49.64 54.15 -41.11
N LYS A 649 50.65 53.10 -41.00
CA LYS A 649 50.82 51.73 -40.14
C LYS A 649 51.66 50.32 -40.54
N ARG A 650 52.36 49.39 -39.67
CA ARG A 650 52.94 47.87 -39.89
C ARG A 650 53.84 46.88 -38.87
N GLU A 651 53.79 45.45 -38.76
CA GLU A 651 54.83 44.23 -38.61
C GLU A 651 54.21 42.73 -38.54
N ALA A 652 54.72 41.67 -39.26
CA ALA A 652 54.42 40.18 -39.13
C ALA A 652 54.95 39.24 -40.29
N ALA A 653 55.48 38.01 -40.02
CA ALA A 653 55.71 36.94 -41.06
C ALA A 653 56.03 35.49 -40.59
N ASN A 654 56.94 35.28 -39.62
CA ASN A 654 57.64 33.99 -39.41
C ASN A 654 56.95 32.95 -38.50
N THR A 655 55.72 33.20 -38.03
CA THR A 655 55.16 32.47 -36.87
C THR A 655 54.47 31.14 -37.22
N SER A 656 53.85 31.05 -38.41
CA SER A 656 52.86 30.03 -38.75
C SER A 656 53.34 28.56 -38.68
N ALA A 657 54.60 28.29 -39.01
CA ALA A 657 55.15 26.93 -38.94
C ALA A 657 55.39 26.45 -37.50
N ALA A 658 55.83 27.36 -36.61
CA ALA A 658 56.00 27.06 -35.20
C ALA A 658 54.66 26.89 -34.48
N GLU A 659 53.68 27.75 -34.80
CA GLU A 659 52.29 27.65 -34.32
C GLU A 659 51.71 26.25 -34.54
N HIS A 660 51.86 25.67 -35.74
CA HIS A 660 51.30 24.35 -36.05
C HIS A 660 51.87 23.21 -35.18
N GLN A 661 53.17 23.21 -34.88
CA GLN A 661 53.76 22.17 -34.04
C GLN A 661 53.48 22.40 -32.55
N ILE A 662 53.38 23.66 -32.11
CA ILE A 662 52.90 24.03 -30.78
C ILE A 662 51.45 23.53 -30.57
N LEU A 663 50.56 23.72 -31.55
CA LEU A 663 49.16 23.30 -31.48
C LEU A 663 49.00 21.78 -31.33
N ILE A 664 49.83 20.96 -31.98
CA ILE A 664 49.78 19.49 -31.85
C ILE A 664 50.21 19.06 -30.45
N LEU A 665 51.31 19.63 -29.92
CA LEU A 665 51.80 19.32 -28.58
C LEU A 665 50.83 19.82 -27.49
N ALA A 666 50.26 21.02 -27.66
CA ALA A 666 49.23 21.57 -26.77
C ALA A 666 47.97 20.68 -26.75
N ARG A 667 47.55 20.12 -27.89
CA ARG A 667 46.43 19.18 -27.94
C ARG A 667 46.72 17.88 -27.20
N GLN A 668 47.90 17.29 -27.36
CA GLN A 668 48.29 16.09 -26.62
C GLN A 668 48.47 16.34 -25.11
N GLN A 669 48.91 17.54 -24.74
CA GLN A 669 48.98 17.97 -23.35
C GLN A 669 47.59 18.11 -22.75
N ALA A 670 46.68 18.83 -23.42
CA ALA A 670 45.30 19.00 -22.99
C ALA A 670 44.55 17.67 -22.84
N GLN A 671 44.77 16.69 -23.73
CA GLN A 671 44.15 15.36 -23.59
C GLN A 671 44.63 14.62 -22.34
N ARG A 672 45.94 14.64 -22.02
CA ARG A 672 46.47 14.04 -20.79
C ARG A 672 46.02 14.79 -19.53
N GLU A 673 45.89 16.11 -19.59
CA GLU A 673 45.35 16.93 -18.50
C GLU A 673 43.84 16.70 -18.30
N GLU A 674 43.09 16.46 -19.37
CA GLU A 674 41.68 16.06 -19.31
C GLU A 674 41.50 14.66 -18.71
N GLU A 675 42.27 13.65 -19.13
CA GLU A 675 42.27 12.30 -18.55
C GLU A 675 42.63 12.33 -17.05
N LEU A 676 43.63 13.14 -16.66
CA LEU A 676 43.99 13.35 -15.25
C LEU A 676 42.86 14.06 -14.47
N ALA A 677 42.22 15.07 -15.05
CA ALA A 677 41.10 15.77 -14.42
C ALA A 677 39.85 14.88 -14.29
N GLN A 678 39.57 14.01 -15.26
CA GLN A 678 38.50 13.01 -15.18
C GLN A 678 38.78 11.99 -14.07
N SER A 679 40.02 11.48 -13.98
CA SER A 679 40.46 10.58 -12.91
C SER A 679 40.37 11.24 -11.52
N GLN A 680 40.83 12.48 -11.38
CA GLN A 680 40.72 13.25 -10.13
C GLN A 680 39.27 13.49 -9.70
N ARG A 681 38.37 13.81 -10.63
CA ARG A 681 36.93 13.94 -10.35
C ARG A 681 36.32 12.62 -9.87
N HIS A 682 36.70 11.49 -10.49
CA HIS A 682 36.21 10.18 -10.08
C HIS A 682 36.71 9.78 -8.69
N ILE A 683 37.99 10.06 -8.38
CA ILE A 683 38.56 9.86 -7.03
C ILE A 683 37.81 10.69 -5.98
N LEU A 684 37.53 11.97 -6.26
CA LEU A 684 36.77 12.83 -5.34
C LEU A 684 35.34 12.34 -5.13
N ALA A 685 34.64 11.91 -6.18
CA ALA A 685 33.29 11.35 -6.07
C ALA A 685 33.27 10.06 -5.22
N LEU A 686 34.24 9.17 -5.41
CA LEU A 686 34.39 7.96 -4.58
C LEU A 686 34.76 8.28 -3.12
N GLN A 687 35.49 9.38 -2.87
CA GLN A 687 35.79 9.83 -1.50
C GLN A 687 34.53 10.39 -0.82
N GLU A 688 33.71 11.17 -1.53
CA GLU A 688 32.43 11.69 -1.03
C GLU A 688 31.44 10.55 -0.74
N GLU A 689 31.36 9.53 -1.61
CA GLU A 689 30.58 8.31 -1.41
C GLU A 689 31.06 7.50 -0.20
N ILE A 690 32.37 7.34 0.01
CA ILE A 690 32.93 6.67 1.20
C ILE A 690 32.62 7.47 2.48
N GLU A 691 32.74 8.80 2.47
CA GLU A 691 32.36 9.63 3.62
C GLU A 691 30.85 9.58 3.91
N GLU A 692 30.01 9.41 2.90
CA GLU A 692 28.57 9.19 3.04
C GLU A 692 28.26 7.84 3.68
N LEU A 693 28.81 6.75 3.13
CA LEU A 693 28.67 5.40 3.69
C LEU A 693 29.24 5.29 5.11
N GLU A 694 30.31 6.03 5.45
CA GLU A 694 30.78 6.14 6.83
C GLU A 694 29.79 6.90 7.73
N ARG A 695 29.17 7.99 7.26
CA ARG A 695 28.14 8.72 8.01
C ARG A 695 26.90 7.85 8.26
N GLU A 696 26.44 7.13 7.25
CA GLU A 696 25.33 6.17 7.37
C GLU A 696 25.66 5.02 8.32
N ASN A 697 26.85 4.40 8.20
CA ASN A 697 27.26 3.29 9.08
C ASN A 697 27.41 3.73 10.55
N ARG A 698 27.89 4.96 10.79
CA ARG A 698 27.89 5.57 12.15
C ARG A 698 26.47 5.77 12.67
N LEU A 699 25.53 6.25 11.85
CA LEU A 699 24.13 6.44 12.22
C LEU A 699 23.42 5.11 12.48
N HIS A 700 23.59 4.11 11.61
CA HIS A 700 23.10 2.75 11.81
C HIS A 700 23.68 2.10 13.07
N SER A 701 24.97 2.32 13.37
CA SER A 701 25.58 1.85 14.61
C SER A 701 24.94 2.47 15.85
N GLN A 702 24.58 3.76 15.81
CA GLN A 702 23.83 4.43 16.87
C GLN A 702 22.40 3.90 16.99
N GLN A 703 21.67 3.77 15.88
CA GLN A 703 20.32 3.18 15.82
C GLN A 703 20.30 1.76 16.39
N VAL A 704 21.26 0.91 15.99
CA VAL A 704 21.42 -0.45 16.50
C VAL A 704 21.77 -0.47 17.99
N SER A 705 22.46 0.53 18.52
CA SER A 705 22.68 0.65 19.98
C SER A 705 21.38 1.03 20.70
N MET A 706 20.67 2.06 20.23
CA MET A 706 19.40 2.51 20.82
C MET A 706 18.36 1.39 20.80
N LEU A 707 18.14 0.73 19.67
CA LEU A 707 17.23 -0.41 19.54
C LEU A 707 17.63 -1.60 20.42
N LYS A 708 18.93 -1.83 20.67
CA LYS A 708 19.38 -2.88 21.61
C LYS A 708 19.08 -2.51 23.06
N ASP A 709 19.20 -1.24 23.44
CA ASP A 709 18.91 -0.79 24.80
C ASP A 709 17.40 -0.60 25.07
N GLU A 710 16.62 -0.22 24.06
CA GLU A 710 15.16 -0.30 24.05
C GLU A 710 14.68 -1.76 24.17
N LEU A 711 15.21 -2.67 23.35
CA LEU A 711 14.91 -4.10 23.44
C LEU A 711 15.24 -4.64 24.85
N ARG A 712 16.41 -4.29 25.41
CA ARG A 712 16.77 -4.63 26.80
C ARG A 712 15.81 -4.04 27.83
N ASN A 713 15.25 -2.86 27.58
CA ASN A 713 14.27 -2.24 28.48
C ASN A 713 12.89 -2.91 28.39
N MET A 714 12.44 -3.29 27.19
CA MET A 714 11.23 -4.10 26.99
C MET A 714 11.38 -5.50 27.62
N ASP A 715 12.55 -6.13 27.45
CA ASP A 715 12.92 -7.39 28.10
C ASP A 715 12.84 -7.27 29.64
N ARG A 716 13.21 -6.10 30.21
CA ARG A 716 13.13 -5.84 31.65
C ARG A 716 11.69 -5.56 32.10
N SER A 717 10.88 -4.82 31.34
CA SER A 717 9.49 -4.53 31.72
C SER A 717 8.62 -5.79 31.67
N GLN A 718 8.70 -6.57 30.59
CA GLN A 718 7.97 -7.83 30.49
C GLN A 718 8.34 -8.82 31.62
N LYS A 719 9.61 -8.87 32.01
CA LYS A 719 10.07 -9.69 33.14
C LYS A 719 9.68 -9.14 34.52
N ARG A 720 9.32 -7.85 34.64
CA ARG A 720 8.75 -7.25 35.86
C ARG A 720 7.26 -7.54 36.00
N GLU A 721 6.51 -7.62 34.91
CA GLU A 721 5.06 -7.92 34.91
C GLU A 721 4.76 -9.31 35.48
N GLY A 722 5.67 -10.29 35.28
CA GLY A 722 5.56 -11.65 35.84
C GLY A 722 6.02 -11.83 37.29
N VAL A 723 6.33 -10.76 38.04
CA VAL A 723 6.89 -10.84 39.40
C VAL A 723 5.77 -10.89 40.44
N ASP A 724 5.78 -11.91 41.30
CA ASP A 724 4.94 -11.91 42.50
C ASP A 724 5.37 -10.78 43.46
N LEU A 725 4.53 -9.75 43.51
CA LEU A 725 4.68 -8.61 44.41
C LEU A 725 4.59 -9.02 45.90
N THR A 726 3.98 -10.17 46.22
CA THR A 726 3.92 -10.73 47.58
C THR A 726 5.29 -11.22 48.01
N TYR A 727 5.98 -12.01 47.17
CA TYR A 727 7.35 -12.43 47.40
C TYR A 727 8.31 -11.24 47.44
N LEU A 728 8.20 -10.30 46.49
CA LEU A 728 9.02 -9.07 46.50
C LEU A 728 8.81 -8.26 47.79
N LYS A 729 7.56 -8.07 48.24
CA LYS A 729 7.23 -7.43 49.52
C LYS A 729 7.90 -8.15 50.68
N ASN A 730 7.87 -9.48 50.73
CA ASN A 730 8.50 -10.26 51.79
C ASN A 730 10.03 -10.13 51.79
N VAL A 731 10.66 -10.07 50.61
CA VAL A 731 12.11 -9.84 50.46
C VAL A 731 12.51 -8.42 50.90
N ILE A 732 11.72 -7.40 50.55
CA ILE A 732 11.94 -6.01 50.98
C ILE A 732 11.69 -5.85 52.49
N LEU A 733 10.65 -6.50 53.02
CA LEU A 733 10.34 -6.49 54.46
C LEU A 733 11.48 -7.14 55.26
N LYS A 734 11.97 -8.31 54.82
CA LYS A 734 13.16 -8.93 55.42
C LYS A 734 14.40 -8.02 55.32
N LEU A 735 14.61 -7.33 54.20
CA LEU A 735 15.72 -6.36 54.05
C LEU A 735 15.66 -5.22 55.08
N LEU A 736 14.46 -4.72 55.39
CA LEU A 736 14.26 -3.67 56.40
C LEU A 736 14.42 -4.19 57.84
N GLU A 737 14.04 -5.46 58.09
CA GLU A 737 14.19 -6.14 59.38
C GLU A 737 15.64 -6.54 59.69
N THR A 738 16.34 -7.19 58.76
CA THR A 738 17.69 -7.75 59.01
C THR A 738 18.83 -6.80 58.61
N GLY A 739 18.59 -5.88 57.66
CA GLY A 739 19.62 -5.01 57.10
C GLY A 739 20.63 -5.73 56.18
N GLU A 740 20.38 -6.97 55.78
CA GLU A 740 21.29 -7.83 54.98
C GLU A 740 21.36 -7.42 53.50
N VAL A 741 21.76 -6.16 53.22
CA VAL A 741 21.81 -5.59 51.86
C VAL A 741 22.63 -6.46 50.90
N GLU A 742 23.81 -6.95 51.30
CA GLU A 742 24.67 -7.72 50.39
C GLU A 742 24.07 -9.08 49.98
N ALA A 743 23.20 -9.67 50.81
CA ALA A 743 22.55 -10.95 50.52
C ALA A 743 21.21 -10.79 49.77
N LEU A 744 20.46 -9.71 50.06
CA LEU A 744 19.11 -9.50 49.53
C LEU A 744 19.08 -8.57 48.31
N LEU A 745 20.05 -7.66 48.13
CA LEU A 745 20.16 -6.81 46.93
C LEU A 745 20.29 -7.62 45.63
N PRO A 746 21.04 -8.74 45.53
CA PRO A 746 21.05 -9.57 44.33
C PRO A 746 19.67 -10.17 44.01
N VAL A 747 18.90 -10.55 45.03
CA VAL A 747 17.53 -11.08 44.86
C VAL A 747 16.59 -9.99 44.37
N ILE A 748 16.66 -8.79 44.96
CA ILE A 748 15.85 -7.63 44.55
C ILE A 748 16.23 -7.18 43.13
N ALA A 749 17.52 -7.14 42.80
CA ALA A 749 18.01 -6.80 41.46
C ALA A 749 17.59 -7.82 40.39
N MET A 750 17.48 -9.10 40.76
CA MET A 750 16.94 -10.15 39.89
C MET A 750 15.42 -10.03 39.71
N LEU A 751 14.65 -9.80 40.78
CA LEU A 751 13.19 -9.62 40.70
C LEU A 751 12.84 -8.35 39.91
N LEU A 752 13.44 -7.21 40.25
CA LEU A 752 13.19 -5.93 39.59
C LEU A 752 14.02 -5.71 38.31
N GLN A 753 14.75 -6.73 37.85
CA GLN A 753 15.52 -6.70 36.59
C GLN A 753 16.35 -5.41 36.45
N PHE A 754 17.23 -5.15 37.42
CA PHE A 754 18.13 -4.00 37.41
C PHE A 754 19.14 -4.11 36.27
N SER A 755 19.45 -2.98 35.65
CA SER A 755 20.63 -2.85 34.78
C SER A 755 21.93 -3.02 35.57
N PRO A 756 23.05 -3.34 34.90
CA PRO A 756 24.37 -3.38 35.55
C PRO A 756 24.70 -2.06 36.27
N ASP A 757 24.30 -0.93 35.70
CA ASP A 757 24.57 0.40 36.28
C ASP A 757 23.72 0.67 37.52
N GLU A 758 22.45 0.25 37.56
CA GLU A 758 21.61 0.34 38.76
C GLU A 758 22.14 -0.56 39.89
N MET A 759 22.56 -1.79 39.56
CA MET A 759 23.19 -2.70 40.51
C MET A 759 24.50 -2.12 41.06
N LEU A 760 25.36 -1.56 40.20
CA LEU A 760 26.60 -0.90 40.61
C LEU A 760 26.33 0.35 41.47
N LYS A 761 25.36 1.20 41.11
CA LYS A 761 24.94 2.35 41.92
C LYS A 761 24.50 1.92 43.32
N CYS A 762 23.65 0.89 43.43
CA CYS A 762 23.20 0.39 44.74
C CYS A 762 24.36 -0.14 45.59
N GLN A 763 25.27 -0.93 45.00
CA GLN A 763 26.45 -1.44 45.70
C GLN A 763 27.42 -0.30 46.12
N GLN A 764 27.62 0.71 45.27
CA GLN A 764 28.46 1.87 45.56
C GLN A 764 27.87 2.75 46.66
N SER A 765 26.57 3.01 46.66
CA SER A 765 25.89 3.77 47.71
C SER A 765 25.95 3.04 49.07
N TYR A 766 25.79 1.72 49.07
CA TYR A 766 25.92 0.91 50.29
C TYR A 766 27.35 0.90 50.84
N ARG A 767 28.36 0.68 49.99
CA ARG A 767 29.78 0.69 50.40
C ARG A 767 30.24 2.07 50.87
N SER A 768 29.83 3.14 50.18
CA SER A 768 30.17 4.52 50.57
C SER A 768 29.61 4.91 51.94
N THR A 769 28.41 4.43 52.30
CA THR A 769 27.79 4.70 53.61
C THR A 769 28.29 3.80 54.74
N THR A 770 29.15 2.83 54.46
CA THR A 770 29.72 1.90 55.47
C THR A 770 31.12 2.32 55.93
N ASN A 771 31.78 3.26 55.23
CA ASN A 771 33.15 3.73 55.52
C ASN A 771 33.23 4.94 56.50
N VAL A 772 32.20 5.21 57.29
CA VAL A 772 32.29 6.19 58.39
C VAL A 772 32.88 5.50 59.63
N PRO A 773 34.03 5.95 60.17
CA PRO A 773 34.75 5.19 61.19
C PRO A 773 34.05 5.22 62.55
N VAL A 774 33.85 4.04 63.12
CA VAL A 774 33.26 3.84 64.46
C VAL A 774 34.27 4.26 65.54
N SER A 775 33.86 5.14 66.46
CA SER A 775 34.61 5.40 67.69
C SER A 775 34.33 4.30 68.73
N PRO A 776 35.35 3.83 69.49
CA PRO A 776 35.25 2.58 70.24
C PRO A 776 34.52 2.75 71.59
N ALA A 777 33.30 2.21 71.68
CA ALA A 777 32.63 1.91 72.95
C ALA A 777 31.64 0.73 72.78
N SER A 778 31.49 -0.08 73.82
CA SER A 778 30.61 -1.26 73.95
C SER A 778 30.77 -2.38 72.91
N ASP A 779 31.37 -3.50 73.34
CA ASP A 779 31.23 -4.79 72.68
C ASP A 779 29.79 -5.35 72.82
N SER A 780 29.11 -5.53 71.69
CA SER A 780 27.98 -6.46 71.60
C SER A 780 27.88 -7.03 70.18
N SER A 781 28.09 -8.33 70.03
CA SER A 781 28.04 -8.98 68.72
C SER A 781 26.62 -9.04 68.16
N GLY A 782 26.47 -8.76 66.86
CA GLY A 782 25.27 -9.15 66.10
C GLY A 782 24.01 -8.36 66.40
N THR A 783 23.94 -7.10 65.96
CA THR A 783 22.67 -6.42 65.71
C THR A 783 22.77 -5.70 64.37
N GLY A 784 21.88 -6.03 63.44
CA GLY A 784 21.84 -5.40 62.12
C GLY A 784 21.55 -3.91 62.24
N LEU A 785 22.38 -3.08 61.62
CA LEU A 785 22.15 -1.63 61.55
C LEU A 785 20.95 -1.38 60.61
N SER A 786 19.74 -1.37 61.17
CA SER A 786 18.51 -1.18 60.40
C SER A 786 18.60 0.05 59.51
N LEU A 787 18.25 -0.14 58.24
CA LEU A 787 18.25 0.91 57.21
C LEU A 787 17.40 2.12 57.60
N LEU A 788 16.38 1.93 58.45
CA LEU A 788 15.50 2.98 58.94
C LEU A 788 16.21 3.99 59.85
N SER A 789 17.28 3.59 60.54
CA SER A 789 18.08 4.49 61.39
C SER A 789 18.94 5.49 60.59
N ARG A 790 18.84 5.49 59.25
CA ARG A 790 19.57 6.38 58.33
C ARG A 790 18.69 7.47 57.70
N PHE A 791 17.36 7.42 57.88
CA PHE A 791 16.46 8.48 57.44
C PHE A 791 16.32 9.56 58.52
N SER A 792 17.14 10.60 58.43
CA SER A 792 16.94 11.82 59.21
C SER A 792 15.73 12.58 58.66
N PHE A 793 14.56 12.41 59.29
CA PHE A 793 13.43 13.30 59.05
C PHE A 793 13.76 14.70 59.56
N SER A 794 13.82 15.65 58.63
CA SER A 794 13.90 17.10 58.84
C SER A 794 12.71 17.80 58.18
#